data_AF-A0A5C7NWL7-F1
#
_entry.id   AF-A0A5C7NWL7-F1
#
_cell.length_a   1.000
_cell.length_b   1.000
_cell.length_c   1.000
_cell.angle_alpha   90.00
_cell.angle_beta   90.00
_cell.angle_gamma   90.00
#
_symmetry.space_group_name_H-M   'P 1'
#
loop_
_entity.id
_entity.type
_entity.pdbx_description
1 polymer ?
#
loop_
_entity_poly.entity_id
_entity_poly.type
_entity_poly.pdbx_seq_one_letter_code
_entity_poly.pdbx_strand_id
1 'polypeptide(L)'
;MSRPCTNPRTLTVLVCTHNRVELLSRVLESLDAARSPEGWSVRLFVVANACTDGTHDFLAERAERPGGLALEWIAEPVPGKSNALNRALPLLEDALVAFIDDDHRVDADYLAEVTLAAERWPEAGMLCGRILPDWDGSEPAWVHDEGPYRIYPLPVPRYDQGDEDFTIDVDGPIPGGGNLAVRLTVITDTGPFSTELGPTGHDLGGSEDADWILRALRAGARLHYAPRMVQFHYVDTERLTLGYIARKGYQRSRSVTRVRSEHESVPRYMWRKIATYGARLVFSWHAQARRFYLVRLASALGEASGIHDQVRRRRQRARLPALPDDLLSWGLALLAVISFATAGMIGHHWLGTAAAAAAMVATVFTAALLAKSVRDFSRTGPRLHDEIVGRYRGYVIYALARLAFATFLVAAFWGFPGGMVWIAATDTLELDLPAWTAVAGAGITLVLATVYAACRALSINPGLIIASWSYRTVRVHRLWRALSPRGLNLLARALLAAGAFTVVALALIRLRQGAGVEAGALVLASIGHLATIVLAIREREAPPRSATRNTRPNLIMIGSDTLRADRIGAQRDGVSLTPNIDRLAASGTRFTSCYVPCARTAPSLISMLTGTWPHKHGVRDNFVADADTRLRCQTLPKVLRQLGYRNAAVSDWCGADLGKFDFGYDILDLPEDQWNLKYLIRQGPKDIRLFLSLFLHNNAGRRLLPEVYYLGGVPQTTQLGVRGRRMISRLAQTGEPFSLNLFYSTTHPPFASEYPYYVRHANPTYAGESKFAMARLTEPFEIIRRQGEPREEFDLDQILALYDGCVAQFDDEVGKLVKHLEANRLLDDTLIVLYSDHGMEFFEHGTWGQGNSALGDFSARVPLVLSGAGVASGRVISDVVRTVDVMPTVLDLLKAPSVRCDGVSLADAMREPGRILDLKAFNETGIWITTVPGMPEGHLTYPDLLELLDVDNDATGTLAIKAAYWEITLAAKDRMVRDGRFKLVFQPLEQGARLALYDVIDDPDCRHDISGTHRGELAHLLAELHAWMEERPLPARPTAAAVAHEHP
;
A
#
# COMPACT_ATOMS: atom_id res chain seq x y z
N MET A 1 -28.45 -11.75 -5.92
CA MET A 1 -29.69 -11.90 -6.72
C MET A 1 -30.73 -10.95 -6.15
N SER A 2 -30.97 -9.81 -6.80
CA SER A 2 -32.01 -8.85 -6.46
C SER A 2 -33.36 -9.36 -6.96
N ARG A 3 -34.41 -9.29 -6.13
CA ARG A 3 -35.78 -9.52 -6.58
C ARG A 3 -36.16 -8.35 -7.51
N PRO A 4 -36.64 -8.57 -8.75
CA PRO A 4 -37.10 -7.48 -9.59
C PRO A 4 -38.38 -6.87 -8.97
N CYS A 5 -38.39 -5.55 -8.74
CA CYS A 5 -39.60 -4.83 -8.34
C CYS A 5 -40.65 -5.02 -9.44
N THR A 6 -41.83 -5.51 -9.06
CA THR A 6 -42.91 -5.89 -9.98
C THR A 6 -43.72 -4.70 -10.50
N ASN A 7 -43.48 -3.49 -9.99
CA ASN A 7 -44.12 -2.25 -10.45
C ASN A 7 -43.13 -1.06 -10.46
N PRO A 8 -42.86 -0.41 -11.61
CA PRO A 8 -41.93 0.72 -11.70
C PRO A 8 -42.49 2.06 -11.19
N ARG A 9 -43.78 2.14 -10.84
CA ARG A 9 -44.48 3.38 -10.45
C ARG A 9 -44.91 3.40 -8.98
N THR A 10 -43.93 3.20 -8.10
CA THR A 10 -44.12 3.22 -6.64
C THR A 10 -43.09 4.14 -5.99
N LEU A 11 -43.54 5.03 -5.10
CA LEU A 11 -42.71 5.99 -4.37
C LEU A 11 -42.92 5.84 -2.85
N THR A 12 -41.82 5.66 -2.13
CA THR A 12 -41.80 5.77 -0.66
C THR A 12 -41.15 7.07 -0.23
N VAL A 13 -41.84 7.83 0.63
CA VAL A 13 -41.26 8.98 1.32
C VAL A 13 -40.76 8.53 2.69
N LEU A 14 -39.45 8.53 2.89
CA LEU A 14 -38.79 8.10 4.12
C LEU A 14 -38.45 9.32 4.99
N VAL A 15 -39.01 9.34 6.20
CA VAL A 15 -38.74 10.37 7.21
C VAL A 15 -38.16 9.72 8.47
N CYS A 16 -37.02 10.22 8.94
CA CYS A 16 -36.44 9.80 10.22
C CYS A 16 -36.60 10.94 11.23
N THR A 17 -37.09 10.63 12.44
CA THR A 17 -37.37 11.65 13.45
C THR A 17 -36.91 11.26 14.84
N HIS A 18 -36.49 12.26 15.63
CA HIS A 18 -36.08 12.09 17.03
C HIS A 18 -36.55 13.27 17.88
N ASN A 19 -37.57 13.05 18.72
CA ASN A 19 -38.10 14.03 19.68
C ASN A 19 -38.51 15.37 19.05
N ARG A 20 -39.25 15.33 17.93
CA ARG A 20 -39.69 16.50 17.15
C ARG A 20 -41.13 16.34 16.65
N VAL A 21 -42.03 15.80 17.48
CA VAL A 21 -43.41 15.50 17.09
C VAL A 21 -44.14 16.68 16.41
N GLU A 22 -43.92 17.91 16.87
CA GLU A 22 -44.54 19.11 16.28
C GLU A 22 -44.06 19.39 14.85
N LEU A 23 -42.76 19.26 14.59
CA LEU A 23 -42.20 19.47 13.25
C LEU A 23 -42.61 18.32 12.32
N LEU A 24 -42.55 17.08 12.81
CA LEU A 24 -43.01 15.90 12.10
C LEU A 24 -44.47 16.05 11.66
N SER A 25 -45.36 16.55 12.52
CA SER A 25 -46.76 16.82 12.15
C SER A 25 -46.87 17.74 10.94
N ARG A 26 -46.09 18.83 10.92
CA ARG A 26 -46.09 19.78 9.80
C ARG A 26 -45.51 19.17 8.51
N VAL A 27 -44.51 18.31 8.61
CA VAL A 27 -43.96 17.56 7.46
C VAL A 27 -45.06 16.68 6.85
N LEU A 28 -45.73 15.87 7.68
CA LEU A 28 -46.79 14.97 7.23
C LEU A 28 -47.98 15.73 6.65
N GLU A 29 -48.39 16.84 7.26
CA GLU A 29 -49.44 17.72 6.73
C GLU A 29 -49.07 18.31 5.35
N SER A 30 -47.81 18.74 5.17
CA SER A 30 -47.35 19.25 3.87
C SER A 30 -47.33 18.17 2.79
N LEU A 31 -47.03 16.93 3.16
CA LEU A 31 -47.05 15.77 2.25
C LEU A 31 -48.47 15.34 1.89
N ASP A 32 -49.41 15.38 2.84
CA ASP A 32 -50.81 15.10 2.59
C ASP A 32 -51.47 16.17 1.69
N ALA A 33 -51.02 17.42 1.81
CA ALA A 33 -51.50 18.53 0.99
C ALA A 33 -50.87 18.58 -0.42
N ALA A 34 -49.75 17.89 -0.65
CA ALA A 34 -49.06 17.89 -1.93
C ALA A 34 -49.87 17.15 -3.01
N ARG A 35 -49.79 17.64 -4.25
CA ARG A 35 -50.51 17.09 -5.39
C ARG A 35 -50.10 15.63 -5.62
N SER A 36 -51.07 14.73 -5.59
CA SER A 36 -50.81 13.31 -5.86
C SER A 36 -50.35 13.10 -7.32
N PRO A 37 -49.26 12.34 -7.55
CA PRO A 37 -48.76 12.07 -8.90
C PRO A 37 -49.68 11.12 -9.66
N GLU A 38 -49.99 11.44 -10.93
CA GLU A 38 -50.85 10.60 -11.77
C GLU A 38 -50.20 9.24 -12.07
N GLY A 39 -50.91 8.14 -11.77
CA GLY A 39 -50.45 6.79 -12.09
C GLY A 39 -49.34 6.23 -11.18
N TRP A 40 -49.00 6.93 -10.10
CA TRP A 40 -48.02 6.51 -9.10
C TRP A 40 -48.69 6.17 -7.76
N SER A 41 -48.23 5.11 -7.11
CA SER A 41 -48.60 4.79 -5.73
C SER A 41 -47.58 5.41 -4.77
N VAL A 42 -48.05 6.26 -3.85
CA VAL A 42 -47.19 6.94 -2.85
C VAL A 42 -47.52 6.46 -1.44
N ARG A 43 -46.50 6.11 -0.67
CA ARG A 43 -46.62 5.80 0.78
C ARG A 43 -45.59 6.57 1.60
N LEU A 44 -45.91 6.77 2.87
CA LEU A 44 -45.03 7.35 3.87
C LEU A 44 -44.43 6.23 4.73
N PHE A 45 -43.13 6.32 4.99
CA PHE A 45 -42.44 5.41 5.90
C PHE A 45 -41.66 6.22 6.92
N VAL A 46 -42.07 6.15 8.20
CA VAL A 46 -41.45 6.93 9.28
C VAL A 46 -40.62 6.04 10.20
N VAL A 47 -39.40 6.44 10.51
CA VAL A 47 -38.58 5.79 11.53
C VAL A 47 -38.51 6.68 12.77
N ALA A 48 -39.21 6.27 13.83
CA ALA A 48 -39.14 6.89 15.14
C ALA A 48 -37.84 6.46 15.83
N ASN A 49 -36.84 7.33 15.80
CA ASN A 49 -35.52 7.04 16.36
C ASN A 49 -35.48 7.44 17.83
N ALA A 50 -35.39 6.48 18.74
CA ALA A 50 -35.24 6.69 20.19
C ALA A 50 -36.13 7.81 20.76
N CYS A 51 -37.38 7.90 20.32
CA CYS A 51 -38.31 8.98 20.70
C CYS A 51 -38.93 8.75 22.08
N THR A 52 -39.14 9.85 22.79
CA THR A 52 -39.68 9.92 24.17
C THR A 52 -40.71 11.04 24.36
N ASP A 53 -40.99 11.83 23.32
CA ASP A 53 -41.84 13.03 23.33
C ASP A 53 -43.29 12.78 22.89
N GLY A 54 -43.76 11.52 22.93
CA GLY A 54 -45.10 11.16 22.44
C GLY A 54 -45.19 10.90 20.93
N THR A 55 -44.06 10.95 20.19
CA THR A 55 -44.03 10.63 18.75
C THR A 55 -44.65 9.27 18.40
N HIS A 56 -44.48 8.25 19.24
CA HIS A 56 -45.05 6.92 18.98
C HIS A 56 -46.58 6.92 18.98
N ASP A 57 -47.19 7.60 19.95
CA ASP A 57 -48.65 7.70 20.08
C ASP A 57 -49.23 8.50 18.89
N PHE A 58 -48.56 9.60 18.53
CA PHE A 58 -48.90 10.40 17.35
C PHE A 58 -48.85 9.59 16.05
N LEU A 59 -47.79 8.80 15.83
CA LEU A 59 -47.65 7.98 14.62
C LEU A 59 -48.66 6.83 14.56
N ALA A 60 -49.00 6.23 15.70
CA ALA A 60 -50.04 5.21 15.79
C ALA A 60 -51.42 5.80 15.41
N GLU A 61 -51.77 6.96 15.96
CA GLU A 61 -53.02 7.66 15.63
C GLU A 61 -53.05 8.09 14.14
N ARG A 62 -51.94 8.63 13.63
CA ARG A 62 -51.83 9.10 12.24
C ARG A 62 -51.90 7.95 11.22
N ALA A 63 -51.43 6.76 11.56
CA ALA A 63 -51.51 5.59 10.70
C ALA A 63 -52.97 5.10 10.50
N GLU A 64 -53.83 5.32 11.49
CA GLU A 64 -55.26 4.89 11.45
C GLU A 64 -56.19 5.97 10.87
N ARG A 65 -55.73 7.21 10.71
CA ARG A 65 -56.56 8.34 10.27
C ARG A 65 -56.93 8.26 8.77
N PRO A 66 -58.22 8.26 8.41
CA PRO A 66 -58.65 8.30 7.01
C PRO A 66 -58.45 9.68 6.38
N GLY A 67 -57.97 9.72 5.13
CA GLY A 67 -57.90 10.95 4.32
C GLY A 67 -56.52 11.55 4.05
N GLY A 68 -55.42 10.87 4.40
CA GLY A 68 -54.04 11.24 4.04
C GLY A 68 -53.30 10.11 3.32
N LEU A 69 -52.03 10.32 2.98
CA LEU A 69 -51.16 9.27 2.43
C LEU A 69 -51.00 8.12 3.43
N ALA A 70 -50.95 6.89 2.90
CA ALA A 70 -50.77 5.69 3.71
C ALA A 70 -49.44 5.74 4.44
N LEU A 71 -49.47 5.57 5.77
CA LEU A 71 -48.29 5.71 6.64
C LEU A 71 -47.97 4.39 7.33
N GLU A 72 -46.73 3.95 7.17
CA GLU A 72 -46.11 2.89 7.96
C GLU A 72 -45.02 3.48 8.82
N TRP A 73 -44.76 2.89 9.99
CA TRP A 73 -43.68 3.34 10.84
C TRP A 73 -43.05 2.21 11.66
N ILE A 74 -41.80 2.43 12.07
CA ILE A 74 -41.06 1.53 12.96
C ILE A 74 -40.27 2.34 13.99
N ALA A 75 -39.91 1.68 15.10
CA ALA A 75 -39.00 2.24 16.10
C ALA A 75 -37.56 1.75 15.90
N GLU A 76 -36.60 2.66 16.03
CA GLU A 76 -35.16 2.36 16.14
C GLU A 76 -34.67 2.75 17.54
N PRO A 77 -34.33 1.78 18.42
CA PRO A 77 -33.98 2.05 19.81
C PRO A 77 -32.60 2.72 19.99
N VAL A 78 -31.70 2.62 19.01
CA VAL A 78 -30.37 3.21 19.09
C VAL A 78 -30.38 4.65 18.55
N PRO A 79 -30.09 5.67 19.37
CA PRO A 79 -30.14 7.05 18.92
C PRO A 79 -29.14 7.35 17.79
N GLY A 80 -29.54 8.17 16.82
CA GLY A 80 -28.73 8.65 15.70
C GLY A 80 -29.43 8.48 14.34
N LYS A 81 -29.42 9.54 13.51
CA LYS A 81 -30.05 9.56 12.17
C LYS A 81 -29.58 8.41 11.29
N SER A 82 -28.28 8.13 11.26
CA SER A 82 -27.74 7.00 10.47
C SER A 82 -28.25 5.64 10.93
N ASN A 83 -28.53 5.44 12.22
CA ASN A 83 -29.10 4.18 12.71
C ASN A 83 -30.53 4.02 12.20
N ALA A 84 -31.32 5.10 12.25
CA ALA A 84 -32.69 5.13 11.73
C ALA A 84 -32.74 4.85 10.21
N LEU A 85 -31.89 5.51 9.42
CA LEU A 85 -31.77 5.27 7.98
C LEU A 85 -31.38 3.82 7.70
N ASN A 86 -30.33 3.31 8.36
CA ASN A 86 -29.85 1.95 8.16
C ASN A 86 -30.86 0.88 8.59
N ARG A 87 -31.73 1.19 9.55
CA ARG A 87 -32.83 0.32 9.96
C ARG A 87 -33.92 0.24 8.89
N ALA A 88 -34.18 1.34 8.18
CA ALA A 88 -35.17 1.38 7.10
C ALA A 88 -34.68 0.71 5.80
N LEU A 89 -33.41 0.86 5.41
CA LEU A 89 -32.94 0.42 4.08
C LEU A 89 -33.33 -1.00 3.67
N PRO A 90 -33.24 -2.03 4.54
CA PRO A 90 -33.60 -3.41 4.18
C PRO A 90 -35.11 -3.65 4.01
N LEU A 91 -35.95 -2.71 4.42
CA LEU A 91 -37.42 -2.79 4.43
C LEU A 91 -38.05 -2.00 3.26
N LEU A 92 -37.23 -1.35 2.43
CA LEU A 92 -37.69 -0.60 1.26
C LEU A 92 -37.92 -1.57 0.10
N GLU A 93 -39.12 -1.52 -0.48
CA GLU A 93 -39.53 -2.41 -1.58
C GLU A 93 -39.89 -1.65 -2.87
N ASP A 94 -40.14 -0.34 -2.76
CA ASP A 94 -40.61 0.51 -3.86
C ASP A 94 -39.47 0.97 -4.76
N ALA A 95 -39.77 1.13 -6.05
CA ALA A 95 -38.80 1.50 -7.08
C ALA A 95 -38.05 2.82 -6.80
N LEU A 96 -38.70 3.80 -6.16
CA LEU A 96 -38.14 5.10 -5.83
C LEU A 96 -38.37 5.46 -4.35
N VAL A 97 -37.35 6.03 -3.70
CA VAL A 97 -37.38 6.42 -2.29
C VAL A 97 -36.95 7.88 -2.15
N ALA A 98 -37.84 8.75 -1.69
CA ALA A 98 -37.55 10.15 -1.39
C ALA A 98 -37.24 10.33 0.10
N PHE A 99 -36.05 10.85 0.41
CA PHE A 99 -35.61 11.19 1.75
C PHE A 99 -36.02 12.63 2.07
N ILE A 100 -36.68 12.81 3.22
CA ILE A 100 -37.13 14.10 3.74
C ILE A 100 -36.74 14.15 5.22
N ASP A 101 -36.07 15.23 5.66
CA ASP A 101 -35.78 15.37 7.09
C ASP A 101 -37.02 15.90 7.84
N ASP A 102 -37.12 15.59 9.14
CA ASP A 102 -38.26 15.95 9.98
C ASP A 102 -38.43 17.46 10.25
N ASP A 103 -37.52 18.29 9.73
CA ASP A 103 -37.58 19.75 9.73
C ASP A 103 -37.73 20.36 8.33
N HIS A 104 -38.20 19.57 7.34
CA HIS A 104 -38.56 20.08 6.01
C HIS A 104 -40.06 19.93 5.72
N ARG A 105 -40.67 21.00 5.20
CA ARG A 105 -41.96 20.90 4.51
C ARG A 105 -41.75 20.89 3.00
N VAL A 106 -42.65 20.25 2.27
CA VAL A 106 -42.56 20.15 0.80
C VAL A 106 -43.36 21.25 0.10
N ASP A 107 -42.97 21.57 -1.13
CA ASP A 107 -43.80 22.37 -2.03
C ASP A 107 -45.06 21.62 -2.48
N ALA A 108 -46.12 22.34 -2.85
CA ALA A 108 -47.40 21.76 -3.25
C ALA A 108 -47.27 20.80 -4.44
N ASP A 109 -46.31 21.02 -5.35
CA ASP A 109 -46.09 20.16 -6.52
C ASP A 109 -44.97 19.13 -6.30
N TYR A 110 -44.36 19.05 -5.11
CA TYR A 110 -43.16 18.25 -4.84
C TYR A 110 -43.29 16.78 -5.27
N LEU A 111 -44.34 16.08 -4.83
CA LEU A 111 -44.52 14.65 -5.14
C LEU A 111 -44.69 14.41 -6.65
N ALA A 112 -45.41 15.30 -7.33
CA ALA A 112 -45.55 15.25 -8.77
C ALA A 112 -44.20 15.49 -9.47
N GLU A 113 -43.45 16.51 -9.07
CA GLU A 113 -42.16 16.85 -9.67
C GLU A 113 -41.08 15.77 -9.42
N VAL A 114 -41.07 15.10 -8.27
CA VAL A 114 -40.19 13.93 -8.02
C VAL A 114 -40.45 12.83 -9.04
N THR A 115 -41.72 12.48 -9.25
CA THR A 115 -42.09 11.40 -10.18
C THR A 115 -41.85 11.79 -11.63
N LEU A 116 -42.17 13.04 -12.02
CA LEU A 116 -41.88 13.58 -13.36
C LEU A 116 -40.39 13.62 -13.64
N ALA A 117 -39.56 14.03 -12.67
CA ALA A 117 -38.11 14.00 -12.81
C ALA A 117 -37.58 12.57 -12.97
N ALA A 118 -38.14 11.60 -12.25
CA ALA A 118 -37.79 10.18 -12.37
C ALA A 118 -38.19 9.56 -13.72
N GLU A 119 -39.26 10.04 -14.34
CA GLU A 119 -39.68 9.63 -15.69
C GLU A 119 -38.87 10.34 -16.78
N ARG A 120 -38.55 11.62 -16.60
CA ARG A 120 -37.77 12.43 -17.55
C ARG A 120 -36.31 11.98 -17.62
N TRP A 121 -35.76 11.54 -16.49
CA TRP A 121 -34.37 11.09 -16.35
C TRP A 121 -34.31 9.64 -15.83
N PRO A 122 -34.70 8.66 -16.66
CA PRO A 122 -34.75 7.25 -16.26
C PRO A 122 -33.37 6.69 -15.89
N GLU A 123 -32.31 7.23 -16.48
CA GLU A 123 -30.91 6.86 -16.24
C GLU A 123 -30.31 7.49 -14.97
N ALA A 124 -30.99 8.47 -14.36
CA ALA A 124 -30.57 9.04 -13.08
C ALA A 124 -30.89 8.04 -11.95
N GLY A 125 -29.85 7.56 -11.28
CA GLY A 125 -30.00 6.70 -10.10
C GLY A 125 -30.43 7.45 -8.86
N MET A 126 -30.14 8.76 -8.84
CA MET A 126 -30.49 9.69 -7.77
C MET A 126 -30.97 11.02 -8.38
N LEU A 127 -31.92 11.66 -7.72
CA LEU A 127 -32.46 12.97 -8.04
C LEU A 127 -32.34 13.85 -6.80
N CYS A 128 -32.07 15.13 -6.97
CA CYS A 128 -32.11 16.10 -5.89
C CYS A 128 -32.71 17.42 -6.37
N GLY A 129 -33.15 18.25 -5.43
CA GLY A 129 -33.74 19.53 -5.77
C GLY A 129 -33.41 20.63 -4.78
N ARG A 130 -34.17 21.72 -4.82
CA ARG A 130 -33.92 22.89 -3.98
C ARG A 130 -34.29 22.65 -2.52
N ILE A 131 -33.44 23.12 -1.63
CA ILE A 131 -33.71 23.29 -0.20
C ILE A 131 -33.60 24.78 0.09
N LEU A 132 -34.73 25.40 0.38
CA LEU A 132 -34.84 26.82 0.67
C LEU A 132 -35.11 27.03 2.17
N PRO A 133 -34.53 28.06 2.80
CA PRO A 133 -34.91 28.43 4.16
C PRO A 133 -36.40 28.78 4.27
N ASP A 134 -37.09 28.23 5.26
CA ASP A 134 -38.47 28.58 5.59
C ASP A 134 -38.49 29.65 6.69
N TRP A 135 -38.42 30.91 6.26
CA TRP A 135 -38.41 32.04 7.18
C TRP A 135 -39.81 32.50 7.56
N ASP A 136 -39.99 32.88 8.82
CA ASP A 136 -41.24 33.44 9.37
C ASP A 136 -41.21 34.97 9.52
N GLY A 137 -40.16 35.63 9.01
CA GLY A 137 -39.94 37.08 9.12
C GLY A 137 -39.20 37.53 10.39
N SER A 138 -38.68 36.60 11.21
CA SER A 138 -37.87 36.89 12.40
C SER A 138 -36.35 36.84 12.16
N GLU A 139 -35.89 37.03 10.92
CA GLU A 139 -34.49 36.81 10.55
C GLU A 139 -33.54 37.82 11.22
N PRO A 140 -32.47 37.38 11.89
CA PRO A 140 -31.50 38.32 12.44
C PRO A 140 -30.81 39.11 11.32
N ALA A 141 -30.89 40.44 11.37
CA ALA A 141 -30.30 41.37 10.41
C ALA A 141 -28.75 41.34 10.31
N TRP A 142 -28.08 40.34 10.85
CA TRP A 142 -26.63 40.10 10.69
C TRP A 142 -26.32 38.73 10.09
N VAL A 143 -27.33 37.87 9.93
CA VAL A 143 -27.23 36.53 9.36
C VAL A 143 -27.59 36.64 7.89
N HIS A 144 -26.58 36.70 7.03
CA HIS A 144 -26.73 36.84 5.59
C HIS A 144 -25.80 35.89 4.84
N ASP A 145 -26.27 35.40 3.70
CA ASP A 145 -25.54 34.55 2.75
C ASP A 145 -24.96 35.32 1.55
N GLU A 146 -25.27 36.60 1.41
CA GLU A 146 -24.83 37.50 0.35
C GLU A 146 -23.97 38.68 0.86
N GLY A 147 -23.26 39.36 -0.05
CA GLY A 147 -22.47 40.57 0.23
C GLY A 147 -21.07 40.36 0.83
N PRO A 148 -20.31 41.46 1.05
CA PRO A 148 -19.02 41.40 1.75
C PRO A 148 -19.25 40.93 3.20
N TYR A 149 -18.53 39.89 3.63
CA TYR A 149 -18.65 39.23 4.94
C TYR A 149 -19.80 38.24 5.11
N ARG A 150 -20.34 37.68 4.01
CA ARG A 150 -21.26 36.52 4.07
C ARG A 150 -20.78 35.42 5.02
N ILE A 151 -21.69 34.84 5.79
CA ILE A 151 -21.37 33.80 6.77
C ILE A 151 -21.23 32.46 6.05
N TYR A 152 -20.04 31.85 6.15
CA TYR A 152 -19.76 30.52 5.59
C TYR A 152 -19.03 29.62 6.59
N PRO A 153 -19.43 28.34 6.78
CA PRO A 153 -20.56 27.64 6.16
C PRO A 153 -21.91 28.31 6.41
N LEU A 154 -22.89 28.07 5.52
CA LEU A 154 -24.19 28.73 5.61
C LEU A 154 -24.84 28.48 6.99
N PRO A 155 -25.34 29.53 7.65
CA PRO A 155 -25.92 29.44 9.00
C PRO A 155 -27.20 28.60 9.00
N VAL A 156 -27.98 28.70 7.92
CA VAL A 156 -29.18 27.90 7.64
C VAL A 156 -28.90 26.99 6.44
N PRO A 157 -29.32 25.71 6.45
CA PRO A 157 -29.21 24.85 5.29
C PRO A 157 -29.95 25.46 4.09
N ARG A 158 -29.21 25.70 3.01
CA ARG A 158 -29.74 26.11 1.72
C ARG A 158 -28.98 25.34 0.66
N TYR A 159 -29.72 24.75 -0.26
CA TYR A 159 -29.17 24.07 -1.43
C TYR A 159 -29.96 24.53 -2.65
N ASP A 160 -29.37 25.43 -3.42
CA ASP A 160 -30.01 26.09 -4.55
C ASP A 160 -28.94 26.29 -5.62
N GLN A 161 -29.08 25.58 -6.75
CA GLN A 161 -28.13 25.60 -7.86
C GLN A 161 -28.71 26.34 -9.08
N GLY A 162 -29.76 27.16 -8.87
CA GLY A 162 -30.46 27.86 -9.94
C GLY A 162 -31.66 27.08 -10.49
N ASP A 163 -32.19 27.57 -11.61
CA ASP A 163 -33.45 27.11 -12.22
C ASP A 163 -33.24 26.12 -13.39
N GLU A 164 -32.00 25.73 -13.69
CA GLU A 164 -31.67 24.80 -14.77
C GLU A 164 -31.48 23.37 -14.25
N ASP A 165 -31.99 22.39 -15.02
CA ASP A 165 -31.76 20.96 -14.79
C ASP A 165 -30.33 20.59 -15.23
N PHE A 166 -29.55 19.89 -14.40
CA PHE A 166 -28.22 19.40 -14.79
C PHE A 166 -27.78 18.17 -13.99
N THR A 167 -26.77 17.46 -14.49
CA THR A 167 -26.17 16.30 -13.80
C THR A 167 -25.06 16.73 -12.85
N ILE A 168 -25.10 16.26 -11.60
CA ILE A 168 -24.07 16.52 -10.58
C ILE A 168 -23.05 15.38 -10.58
N ASP A 169 -21.77 15.74 -10.65
CA ASP A 169 -20.65 14.80 -10.52
C ASP A 169 -20.08 14.77 -9.08
N VAL A 170 -19.01 14.00 -8.89
CA VAL A 170 -18.36 13.81 -7.58
C VAL A 170 -17.75 15.09 -6.99
N ASP A 171 -17.43 16.08 -7.82
CA ASP A 171 -16.83 17.36 -7.41
C ASP A 171 -17.84 18.51 -7.40
N GLY A 172 -19.04 18.25 -7.91
CA GLY A 172 -20.16 19.16 -7.95
C GLY A 172 -20.76 19.45 -6.57
N PRO A 173 -21.82 20.27 -6.55
CA PRO A 173 -22.49 20.67 -5.33
C PRO A 173 -23.26 19.48 -4.74
N ILE A 174 -22.62 18.65 -3.90
CA ILE A 174 -23.30 17.51 -3.27
C ILE A 174 -24.44 18.00 -2.34
N PRO A 175 -25.69 17.54 -2.54
CA PRO A 175 -26.82 17.95 -1.71
C PRO A 175 -26.76 17.33 -0.31
N GLY A 176 -27.52 17.91 0.62
CA GLY A 176 -27.86 17.23 1.88
C GLY A 176 -28.93 16.15 1.63
N GLY A 177 -29.13 15.24 2.58
CA GLY A 177 -30.11 14.16 2.46
C GLY A 177 -31.58 14.62 2.44
N GLY A 178 -31.86 15.85 2.88
CA GLY A 178 -33.23 16.36 3.04
C GLY A 178 -34.03 16.53 1.75
N ASN A 179 -33.41 16.58 0.56
CA ASN A 179 -34.12 16.58 -0.72
C ASN A 179 -33.42 15.69 -1.75
N LEU A 180 -33.39 14.39 -1.45
CA LEU A 180 -32.77 13.36 -2.26
C LEU A 180 -33.81 12.28 -2.56
N ALA A 181 -34.01 11.92 -3.83
CA ALA A 181 -34.79 10.76 -4.23
C ALA A 181 -33.88 9.73 -4.92
N VAL A 182 -33.97 8.47 -4.52
CA VAL A 182 -33.00 7.43 -4.89
C VAL A 182 -33.73 6.19 -5.37
N ARG A 183 -33.25 5.59 -6.46
CA ARG A 183 -33.77 4.30 -6.93
C ARG A 183 -33.32 3.18 -6.01
N LEU A 184 -34.19 2.20 -5.77
CA LEU A 184 -33.90 1.10 -4.84
C LEU A 184 -32.61 0.34 -5.19
N THR A 185 -32.30 0.19 -6.49
CA THR A 185 -31.08 -0.44 -6.97
C THR A 185 -29.81 0.28 -6.48
N VAL A 186 -29.83 1.62 -6.43
CA VAL A 186 -28.69 2.39 -5.92
C VAL A 186 -28.52 2.20 -4.42
N ILE A 187 -29.63 2.05 -3.68
CA ILE A 187 -29.60 1.76 -2.25
C ILE A 187 -28.92 0.41 -1.98
N THR A 188 -29.31 -0.63 -2.73
CA THR A 188 -28.72 -1.96 -2.58
C THR A 188 -27.24 -2.00 -2.94
N ASP A 189 -26.83 -1.21 -3.95
CA ASP A 189 -25.45 -1.21 -4.44
C ASP A 189 -24.50 -0.38 -3.57
N THR A 190 -25.00 0.68 -2.92
CA THR A 190 -24.17 1.63 -2.14
C THR A 190 -23.88 1.16 -0.72
N GLY A 191 -24.79 0.39 -0.11
CA GLY A 191 -24.67 -0.08 1.27
C GLY A 191 -25.08 0.97 2.33
N PRO A 192 -24.83 0.71 3.62
CA PRO A 192 -25.38 1.51 4.73
C PRO A 192 -24.77 2.93 4.84
N PHE A 193 -25.49 3.85 5.49
CA PHE A 193 -25.00 5.16 5.95
C PHE A 193 -23.98 4.99 7.07
N SER A 194 -22.97 5.87 7.10
CA SER A 194 -21.95 5.83 8.14
C SER A 194 -22.52 6.27 9.49
N THR A 195 -22.52 5.36 10.47
CA THR A 195 -22.95 5.64 11.85
C THR A 195 -21.95 6.52 12.60
N GLU A 196 -20.70 6.62 12.13
CA GLU A 196 -19.66 7.46 12.72
C GLU A 196 -19.69 8.93 12.26
N LEU A 197 -20.40 9.22 11.17
CA LEU A 197 -20.51 10.55 10.56
C LEU A 197 -21.86 11.20 10.80
N GLY A 198 -22.84 10.41 11.27
CA GLY A 198 -24.18 10.87 11.58
C GLY A 198 -24.24 11.69 12.87
N PRO A 199 -25.18 12.66 12.96
CA PRO A 199 -25.40 13.42 14.18
C PRO A 199 -25.90 12.52 15.31
N THR A 200 -25.34 12.71 16.51
CA THR A 200 -25.82 12.07 17.77
C THR A 200 -25.81 13.09 18.91
N GLY A 201 -26.94 13.23 19.61
CA GLY A 201 -27.08 14.15 20.76
C GLY A 201 -26.73 15.61 20.44
N HIS A 202 -25.75 16.18 21.15
CA HIS A 202 -25.27 17.57 20.97
C HIS A 202 -24.14 17.74 19.93
N ASP A 203 -23.84 16.71 19.15
CA ASP A 203 -22.89 16.83 18.03
C ASP A 203 -23.54 17.55 16.85
N LEU A 204 -23.02 18.74 16.51
CA LEU A 204 -23.43 19.52 15.34
C LEU A 204 -22.70 19.06 14.05
N GLY A 205 -21.91 17.99 14.14
CA GLY A 205 -21.37 17.25 13.00
C GLY A 205 -22.50 16.59 12.19
N GLY A 206 -22.24 16.41 10.90
CA GLY A 206 -23.19 15.81 9.95
C GLY A 206 -22.55 15.81 8.56
N SER A 207 -22.30 14.62 8.03
CA SER A 207 -21.69 14.38 6.71
C SER A 207 -21.97 12.96 6.19
N GLU A 208 -22.84 12.21 6.86
CA GLU A 208 -23.30 10.87 6.49
C GLU A 208 -24.01 10.87 5.13
N ASP A 209 -24.84 11.87 4.86
CA ASP A 209 -25.55 12.01 3.58
C ASP A 209 -24.56 12.24 2.44
N ALA A 210 -23.62 13.17 2.63
CA ALA A 210 -22.58 13.48 1.66
C ALA A 210 -21.61 12.30 1.44
N ASP A 211 -21.24 11.57 2.48
CA ASP A 211 -20.47 10.32 2.38
C ASP A 211 -21.20 9.28 1.53
N TRP A 212 -22.49 9.08 1.80
CA TRP A 212 -23.32 8.10 1.12
C TRP A 212 -23.50 8.44 -0.37
N ILE A 213 -23.86 9.70 -0.70
CA ILE A 213 -24.00 10.17 -2.09
C ILE A 213 -22.67 10.04 -2.83
N LEU A 214 -21.55 10.41 -2.21
CA LEU A 214 -20.23 10.27 -2.85
C LEU A 214 -19.87 8.80 -3.10
N ARG A 215 -20.25 7.88 -2.22
CA ARG A 215 -20.09 6.43 -2.47
C ARG A 215 -20.95 5.96 -3.64
N ALA A 216 -22.21 6.40 -3.72
CA ALA A 216 -23.11 6.06 -4.82
C ALA A 216 -22.58 6.59 -6.16
N LEU A 217 -22.17 7.86 -6.22
CA LEU A 217 -21.57 8.46 -7.43
C LEU A 217 -20.30 7.72 -7.86
N ARG A 218 -19.43 7.37 -6.92
CA ARG A 218 -18.21 6.59 -7.18
C ARG A 218 -18.50 5.15 -7.63
N ALA A 219 -19.63 4.58 -7.24
CA ALA A 219 -20.11 3.29 -7.75
C ALA A 219 -20.70 3.38 -9.16
N GLY A 220 -20.83 4.59 -9.72
CA GLY A 220 -21.32 4.86 -11.07
C GLY A 220 -22.80 5.27 -11.13
N ALA A 221 -23.45 5.52 -9.99
CA ALA A 221 -24.78 6.11 -9.98
C ALA A 221 -24.73 7.55 -10.51
N ARG A 222 -25.78 7.99 -11.20
CA ARG A 222 -25.92 9.36 -11.70
C ARG A 222 -26.84 10.16 -10.79
N LEU A 223 -26.40 11.35 -10.38
CA LEU A 223 -27.21 12.31 -9.63
C LEU A 223 -27.67 13.42 -10.57
N HIS A 224 -28.98 13.67 -10.63
CA HIS A 224 -29.53 14.77 -11.41
C HIS A 224 -30.14 15.82 -10.49
N TYR A 225 -29.91 17.10 -10.78
CA TYR A 225 -30.52 18.24 -10.12
C TYR A 225 -31.79 18.64 -10.87
N ALA A 226 -32.93 18.58 -10.18
CA ALA A 226 -34.25 18.95 -10.66
C ALA A 226 -34.76 20.14 -9.82
N PRO A 227 -34.69 21.39 -10.32
CA PRO A 227 -34.97 22.59 -9.54
C PRO A 227 -36.43 22.71 -9.11
N ARG A 228 -37.35 22.02 -9.80
CA ARG A 228 -38.77 21.99 -9.43
C ARG A 228 -39.09 21.10 -8.23
N MET A 229 -38.19 20.19 -7.85
CA MET A 229 -38.28 19.48 -6.57
C MET A 229 -37.91 20.45 -5.45
N VAL A 230 -38.88 21.16 -4.89
CA VAL A 230 -38.64 22.19 -3.86
C VAL A 230 -39.06 21.72 -2.48
N GLN A 231 -38.18 21.91 -1.50
CA GLN A 231 -38.46 21.74 -0.08
C GLN A 231 -38.02 22.98 0.71
N PHE A 232 -38.70 23.23 1.82
CA PHE A 232 -38.45 24.36 2.70
C PHE A 232 -37.98 23.86 4.08
N HIS A 233 -36.79 24.29 4.51
CA HIS A 233 -36.18 23.92 5.78
C HIS A 233 -36.62 24.89 6.89
N TYR A 234 -37.31 24.40 7.93
CA TYR A 234 -37.72 25.20 9.08
C TYR A 234 -36.52 25.85 9.78
N VAL A 235 -36.56 27.17 9.98
CA VAL A 235 -35.44 27.88 10.61
C VAL A 235 -35.71 28.15 12.08
N ASP A 236 -34.96 27.47 12.94
CA ASP A 236 -34.93 27.76 14.38
C ASP A 236 -34.04 29.00 14.65
N THR A 237 -34.68 30.14 14.90
CA THR A 237 -34.01 31.43 15.13
C THR A 237 -33.28 31.50 16.47
N GLU A 238 -33.64 30.67 17.45
CA GLU A 238 -32.91 30.57 18.73
C GLU A 238 -31.50 30.01 18.53
N ARG A 239 -31.29 29.24 17.46
CA ARG A 239 -29.97 28.69 17.06
C ARG A 239 -29.10 29.70 16.31
N LEU A 240 -29.62 30.85 15.88
CA LEU A 240 -28.87 31.85 15.12
C LEU A 240 -28.06 32.81 16.02
N THR A 241 -27.27 32.24 16.94
CA THR A 241 -26.31 33.00 17.77
C THR A 241 -24.89 32.87 17.21
N LEU A 242 -24.04 33.88 17.44
CA LEU A 242 -22.64 33.86 16.96
C LEU A 242 -21.85 32.66 17.51
N GLY A 243 -22.07 32.31 18.77
CA GLY A 243 -21.44 31.14 19.41
C GLY A 243 -21.86 29.83 18.76
N TYR A 244 -23.16 29.67 18.48
CA TYR A 244 -23.68 28.49 17.79
C TYR A 244 -23.15 28.39 16.36
N ILE A 245 -23.16 29.49 15.59
CA ILE A 245 -22.68 29.52 14.20
C ILE A 245 -21.17 29.22 14.13
N ALA A 246 -20.35 29.77 15.04
CA ALA A 246 -18.93 29.44 15.09
C ALA A 246 -18.69 27.97 15.44
N ARG A 247 -19.42 27.42 16.43
CA ARG A 247 -19.35 25.99 16.81
C ARG A 247 -19.80 25.09 15.66
N LYS A 248 -20.88 25.44 14.97
CA LYS A 248 -21.39 24.75 13.77
C LYS A 248 -20.36 24.79 12.64
N GLY A 249 -19.75 25.96 12.40
CA GLY A 249 -18.67 26.11 11.42
C GLY A 249 -17.48 25.21 11.69
N TYR A 250 -17.02 25.13 12.94
CA TYR A 250 -15.99 24.19 13.37
C TYR A 250 -16.41 22.72 13.18
N GLN A 251 -17.56 22.30 13.71
CA GLN A 251 -17.98 20.89 13.68
C GLN A 251 -18.33 20.40 12.26
N ARG A 252 -19.00 21.22 11.44
CA ARG A 252 -19.27 20.88 10.05
C ARG A 252 -17.99 20.80 9.23
N SER A 253 -17.09 21.77 9.35
CA SER A 253 -15.83 21.73 8.61
C SER A 253 -14.94 20.56 9.04
N ARG A 254 -14.92 20.23 10.34
CA ARG A 254 -14.26 19.02 10.87
C ARG A 254 -14.86 17.74 10.29
N SER A 255 -16.18 17.62 10.27
CA SER A 255 -16.88 16.43 9.76
C SER A 255 -16.72 16.27 8.25
N VAL A 256 -16.94 17.34 7.47
CA VAL A 256 -16.76 17.33 6.01
C VAL A 256 -15.32 17.00 5.64
N THR A 257 -14.34 17.56 6.37
CA THR A 257 -12.93 17.28 6.12
C THR A 257 -12.58 15.83 6.47
N ARG A 258 -13.19 15.22 7.49
CA ARG A 258 -13.00 13.79 7.78
C ARG A 258 -13.46 12.90 6.62
N VAL A 259 -14.48 13.31 5.87
CA VAL A 259 -15.01 12.58 4.69
C VAL A 259 -14.17 12.84 3.44
N ARG A 260 -13.74 14.08 3.22
CA ARG A 260 -13.08 14.51 1.97
C ARG A 260 -11.55 14.46 2.00
N SER A 261 -10.90 14.52 3.16
CA SER A 261 -9.44 14.65 3.24
C SER A 261 -8.71 13.32 2.99
N GLU A 262 -7.72 13.39 2.10
CA GLU A 262 -6.74 12.33 1.84
C GLU A 262 -5.38 12.61 2.51
N HIS A 263 -5.25 13.67 3.32
CA HIS A 263 -3.96 14.10 3.85
C HIS A 263 -3.41 13.20 4.97
N GLU A 264 -2.10 12.92 4.91
CA GLU A 264 -1.37 12.15 5.93
C GLU A 264 -0.99 12.97 7.17
N SER A 265 -1.02 14.30 7.05
CA SER A 265 -0.81 15.26 8.13
C SER A 265 -1.46 16.60 7.79
N VAL A 266 -1.61 17.51 8.77
CA VAL A 266 -2.15 18.85 8.52
C VAL A 266 -1.19 19.63 7.60
N PRO A 267 -1.59 19.99 6.36
CA PRO A 267 -0.70 20.65 5.41
C PRO A 267 -0.24 22.03 5.89
N ARG A 268 0.96 22.46 5.47
CA ARG A 268 1.53 23.77 5.86
C ARG A 268 0.63 24.96 5.49
N TYR A 269 -0.08 24.89 4.36
CA TYR A 269 -0.98 25.96 3.94
C TYR A 269 -2.17 26.14 4.91
N MET A 270 -2.58 25.08 5.62
CA MET A 270 -3.67 25.14 6.59
C MET A 270 -3.28 25.98 7.80
N TRP A 271 -2.04 25.84 8.28
CA TRP A 271 -1.49 26.69 9.33
C TRP A 271 -1.42 28.16 8.89
N ARG A 272 -1.03 28.41 7.63
CA ARG A 272 -1.07 29.76 7.05
C ARG A 272 -2.50 30.32 7.01
N LYS A 273 -3.49 29.51 6.61
CA LYS A 273 -4.92 29.89 6.58
C LYS A 273 -5.44 30.27 7.97
N ILE A 274 -5.17 29.44 8.99
CA ILE A 274 -5.52 29.70 10.39
C ILE A 274 -4.88 31.00 10.88
N ALA A 275 -3.57 31.18 10.68
CA ALA A 275 -2.86 32.39 11.09
C ALA A 275 -3.42 33.65 10.41
N THR A 276 -3.76 33.56 9.12
CA THR A 276 -4.34 34.67 8.34
C THR A 276 -5.70 35.09 8.90
N TYR A 277 -6.61 34.15 9.14
CA TYR A 277 -7.92 34.47 9.72
C TYR A 277 -7.83 34.96 11.17
N GLY A 278 -6.92 34.40 11.96
CA GLY A 278 -6.62 34.89 13.31
C GLY A 278 -6.13 36.34 13.32
N ALA A 279 -5.16 36.67 12.47
CA ALA A 279 -4.66 38.04 12.35
C ALA A 279 -5.78 38.99 11.90
N ARG A 280 -6.54 38.62 10.85
CA ARG A 280 -7.65 39.47 10.36
C ARG A 280 -8.78 39.64 11.38
N LEU A 281 -9.05 38.64 12.22
CA LEU A 281 -9.99 38.76 13.34
C LEU A 281 -9.51 39.81 14.37
N VAL A 282 -8.22 39.77 14.73
CA VAL A 282 -7.63 40.68 15.73
C VAL A 282 -7.55 42.12 15.22
N PHE A 283 -7.16 42.32 13.97
CA PHE A 283 -6.94 43.66 13.39
C PHE A 283 -8.17 44.28 12.72
N SER A 284 -9.33 43.61 12.72
CA SER A 284 -10.58 44.18 12.17
C SER A 284 -11.30 45.06 13.19
N TRP A 285 -11.67 46.28 12.80
CA TRP A 285 -12.41 47.22 13.66
C TRP A 285 -13.93 47.16 13.46
N HIS A 286 -14.40 46.62 12.33
CA HIS A 286 -15.83 46.46 12.04
C HIS A 286 -16.39 45.17 12.65
N ALA A 287 -17.53 45.27 13.34
CA ALA A 287 -18.19 44.12 13.98
C ALA A 287 -18.54 42.99 13.00
N GLN A 288 -18.98 43.32 11.79
CA GLN A 288 -19.28 42.34 10.73
C GLN A 288 -18.02 41.57 10.29
N ALA A 289 -16.91 42.27 10.05
CA ALA A 289 -15.63 41.66 9.69
C ALA A 289 -15.10 40.74 10.80
N ARG A 290 -15.22 41.15 12.07
CA ARG A 290 -14.82 40.31 13.22
C ARG A 290 -15.66 39.03 13.30
N ARG A 291 -16.98 39.11 13.15
CA ARG A 291 -17.87 37.94 13.12
C ARG A 291 -17.50 37.00 11.98
N PHE A 292 -17.28 37.54 10.77
CA PHE A 292 -16.84 36.77 9.61
C PHE A 292 -15.53 36.03 9.87
N TYR A 293 -14.48 36.73 10.31
CA TYR A 293 -13.20 36.09 10.55
C TYR A 293 -13.23 35.09 11.71
N LEU A 294 -14.09 35.30 12.71
CA LEU A 294 -14.31 34.32 13.78
C LEU A 294 -14.87 32.99 13.23
N VAL A 295 -15.92 33.05 12.39
CA VAL A 295 -16.52 31.85 11.80
C VAL A 295 -15.56 31.17 10.81
N ARG A 296 -14.80 31.96 10.03
CA ARG A 296 -13.77 31.43 9.11
C ARG A 296 -12.61 30.78 9.87
N LEU A 297 -12.18 31.36 10.98
CA LEU A 297 -11.16 30.79 11.85
C LEU A 297 -11.65 29.49 12.49
N ALA A 298 -12.87 29.48 13.04
CA ALA A 298 -13.48 28.28 13.61
C ALA A 298 -13.59 27.15 12.56
N SER A 299 -13.98 27.48 11.34
CA SER A 299 -14.04 26.53 10.22
C SER A 299 -12.66 25.98 9.83
N ALA A 300 -11.64 26.84 9.70
CA ALA A 300 -10.27 26.42 9.38
C ALA A 300 -9.65 25.55 10.50
N LEU A 301 -9.94 25.86 11.76
CA LEU A 301 -9.58 25.01 12.90
C LEU A 301 -10.33 23.66 12.86
N GLY A 302 -11.60 23.67 12.42
CA GLY A 302 -12.39 22.47 12.17
C GLY A 302 -11.74 21.58 11.11
N GLU A 303 -11.38 22.14 9.95
CA GLU A 303 -10.66 21.43 8.88
C GLU A 303 -9.36 20.79 9.40
N ALA A 304 -8.50 21.57 10.06
CA ALA A 304 -7.24 21.06 10.63
C ALA A 304 -7.46 19.96 11.68
N SER A 305 -8.47 20.13 12.55
CA SER A 305 -8.84 19.11 13.54
C SER A 305 -9.38 17.84 12.87
N GLY A 306 -10.15 17.97 11.78
CA GLY A 306 -10.67 16.85 11.02
C GLY A 306 -9.55 16.00 10.43
N ILE A 307 -8.55 16.65 9.83
CA ILE A 307 -7.34 15.99 9.32
C ILE A 307 -6.58 15.31 10.47
N HIS A 308 -6.36 16.02 11.59
CA HIS A 308 -5.65 15.49 12.73
C HIS A 308 -6.34 14.25 13.33
N ASP A 309 -7.66 14.31 13.51
CA ASP A 309 -8.44 13.19 14.05
C ASP A 309 -8.41 11.98 13.13
N GLN A 310 -8.51 12.19 11.81
CA GLN A 310 -8.40 11.12 10.83
C GLN A 310 -7.02 10.43 10.91
N VAL A 311 -5.94 11.21 10.97
CA VAL A 311 -4.56 10.69 11.11
C VAL A 311 -4.38 9.98 12.44
N ARG A 312 -4.87 10.54 13.54
CA ARG A 312 -4.80 9.93 14.88
C ARG A 312 -5.54 8.59 14.91
N ARG A 313 -6.74 8.51 14.35
CA ARG A 313 -7.53 7.26 14.26
C ARG A 313 -6.82 6.21 13.42
N ARG A 314 -6.30 6.57 12.24
CA ARG A 314 -5.47 5.68 11.42
C ARG A 314 -4.28 5.14 12.21
N ARG A 315 -3.56 6.00 12.93
CA ARG A 315 -2.44 5.59 13.80
C ARG A 315 -2.86 4.69 14.96
N GLN A 316 -4.00 4.95 15.59
CA GLN A 316 -4.52 4.10 16.67
C GLN A 316 -4.90 2.71 16.16
N ARG A 317 -5.54 2.62 14.99
CA ARG A 317 -5.85 1.35 14.32
C ARG A 317 -4.57 0.63 13.89
N ALA A 318 -3.56 1.35 13.42
CA ALA A 318 -2.26 0.78 13.05
C ALA A 318 -1.44 0.28 14.24
N ARG A 319 -1.74 0.72 15.48
CA ARG A 319 -1.03 0.22 16.66
C ARG A 319 -1.40 -1.24 16.91
N LEU A 320 -0.37 -2.06 17.08
CA LEU A 320 -0.47 -3.46 17.43
C LEU A 320 0.00 -3.69 18.86
N PRO A 321 -0.50 -4.75 19.53
CA PRO A 321 0.02 -5.15 20.83
C PRO A 321 1.51 -5.50 20.73
N ALA A 322 2.26 -5.12 21.76
CA ALA A 322 3.68 -5.46 21.87
C ALA A 322 3.84 -6.94 22.24
N LEU A 323 4.86 -7.59 21.66
CA LEU A 323 5.24 -8.95 22.03
C LEU A 323 6.22 -8.91 23.22
N PRO A 324 6.35 -9.99 24.02
CA PRO A 324 7.36 -10.06 25.08
C PRO A 324 8.79 -9.81 24.59
N ASP A 325 9.11 -10.23 23.37
CA ASP A 325 10.42 -9.94 22.78
C ASP A 325 10.65 -8.45 22.51
N ASP A 326 9.58 -7.66 22.31
CA ASP A 326 9.69 -6.20 22.21
C ASP A 326 10.08 -5.59 23.56
N LEU A 327 9.45 -6.03 24.66
CA LEU A 327 9.81 -5.60 26.02
C LEU A 327 11.26 -5.94 26.36
N LEU A 328 11.73 -7.12 25.97
CA LEU A 328 13.12 -7.51 26.15
C LEU A 328 14.08 -6.67 25.28
N SER A 329 13.67 -6.28 24.07
CA SER A 329 14.45 -5.34 23.26
C SER A 329 14.56 -3.98 23.96
N TRP A 330 13.46 -3.47 24.54
CA TRP A 330 13.50 -2.24 25.35
C TRP A 330 14.38 -2.40 26.58
N GLY A 331 14.32 -3.55 27.27
CA GLY A 331 15.17 -3.86 28.42
C GLY A 331 16.66 -3.90 28.05
N LEU A 332 17.02 -4.49 26.90
CA LEU A 332 18.39 -4.49 26.39
C LEU A 332 18.87 -3.08 26.02
N ALA A 333 18.00 -2.25 25.43
CA ALA A 333 18.31 -0.86 25.14
C ALA A 333 18.56 -0.05 26.42
N LEU A 334 17.69 -0.22 27.42
CA LEU A 334 17.84 0.44 28.71
C LEU A 334 19.12 -0.03 29.43
N LEU A 335 19.40 -1.34 29.40
CA LEU A 335 20.64 -1.91 29.95
C LEU A 335 21.87 -1.33 29.28
N ALA A 336 21.88 -1.23 27.94
CA ALA A 336 22.99 -0.63 27.22
C ALA A 336 23.23 0.82 27.62
N VAL A 337 22.17 1.64 27.64
CA VAL A 337 22.24 3.06 28.00
C VAL A 337 22.73 3.26 29.43
N ILE A 338 22.14 2.55 30.40
CA ILE A 338 22.54 2.65 31.81
C ILE A 338 24.00 2.20 31.98
N SER A 339 24.38 1.07 31.39
CA SER A 339 25.74 0.54 31.54
C SER A 339 26.79 1.48 30.97
N PHE A 340 26.56 2.07 29.79
CA PHE A 340 27.47 3.07 29.21
C PHE A 340 27.53 4.36 30.02
N ALA A 341 26.38 4.86 30.49
CA ALA A 341 26.32 6.08 31.29
C ALA A 341 27.08 5.91 32.62
N THR A 342 26.82 4.83 33.35
CA THR A 342 27.50 4.53 34.60
C THR A 342 28.99 4.30 34.38
N ALA A 343 29.37 3.55 33.34
CA ALA A 343 30.78 3.34 33.00
C ALA A 343 31.50 4.67 32.73
N GLY A 344 30.90 5.55 31.92
CA GLY A 344 31.46 6.87 31.61
C GLY A 344 31.56 7.81 32.81
N MET A 345 30.65 7.71 33.78
CA MET A 345 30.72 8.48 35.02
C MET A 345 31.87 8.03 35.93
N ILE A 346 32.03 6.71 36.11
CA ILE A 346 33.00 6.17 37.07
C ILE A 346 34.41 6.04 36.46
N GLY A 347 34.52 5.72 35.17
CA GLY A 347 35.80 5.53 34.46
C GLY A 347 36.16 6.69 33.53
N HIS A 348 35.72 7.92 33.81
CA HIS A 348 35.73 9.07 32.89
C HIS A 348 37.05 9.26 32.11
N HIS A 349 38.19 9.28 32.79
CA HIS A 349 39.49 9.46 32.14
C HIS A 349 39.93 8.26 31.29
N TRP A 350 39.72 7.05 31.81
CA TRP A 350 40.14 5.79 31.19
C TRP A 350 39.30 5.46 29.96
N LEU A 351 37.97 5.46 30.08
CA LEU A 351 37.04 5.22 28.98
C LEU A 351 37.00 6.38 27.98
N GLY A 352 37.21 7.62 28.44
CA GLY A 352 37.36 8.77 27.56
C GLY A 352 38.53 8.59 26.59
N THR A 353 39.65 8.06 27.06
CA THR A 353 40.83 7.77 26.22
C THR A 353 40.55 6.64 25.23
N ALA A 354 39.88 5.56 25.65
CA ALA A 354 39.46 4.48 24.75
C ALA A 354 38.51 4.98 23.65
N ALA A 355 37.53 5.81 24.03
CA ALA A 355 36.58 6.41 23.11
C ALA A 355 37.27 7.38 22.13
N ALA A 356 38.23 8.18 22.60
CA ALA A 356 39.02 9.08 21.76
C ALA A 356 39.87 8.30 20.74
N ALA A 357 40.52 7.21 21.16
CA ALA A 357 41.28 6.34 20.26
C ALA A 357 40.37 5.72 19.17
N ALA A 358 39.21 5.19 19.57
CA ALA A 358 38.22 4.64 18.63
C ALA A 358 37.67 5.71 17.67
N ALA A 359 37.37 6.91 18.17
CA ALA A 359 36.93 8.04 17.37
C ALA A 359 38.00 8.49 16.36
N MET A 360 39.29 8.47 16.75
CA MET A 360 40.38 8.81 15.85
C MET A 360 40.51 7.81 14.70
N VAL A 361 40.49 6.50 15.02
CA VAL A 361 40.47 5.42 14.00
C VAL A 361 39.26 5.57 13.09
N ALA A 362 38.07 5.78 13.66
CA ALA A 362 36.84 5.95 12.91
C ALA A 362 36.87 7.18 12.00
N THR A 363 37.47 8.28 12.44
CA THR A 363 37.64 9.51 11.65
C THR A 363 38.52 9.25 10.43
N VAL A 364 39.71 8.66 10.64
CA VAL A 364 40.65 8.35 9.55
C VAL A 364 40.03 7.36 8.57
N PHE A 365 39.40 6.29 9.08
CA PHE A 365 38.74 5.28 8.26
C PHE A 365 37.58 5.86 7.43
N THR A 366 36.71 6.65 8.06
CA THR A 366 35.58 7.32 7.40
C THR A 366 36.07 8.31 6.35
N ALA A 367 37.10 9.11 6.66
CA ALA A 367 37.69 10.05 5.71
C ALA A 367 38.30 9.33 4.51
N ALA A 368 38.96 8.19 4.71
CA ALA A 368 39.51 7.37 3.62
C ALA A 368 38.39 6.81 2.72
N LEU A 369 37.32 6.25 3.31
CA LEU A 369 36.17 5.76 2.54
C LEU A 369 35.44 6.88 1.79
N LEU A 370 35.29 8.06 2.42
CA LEU A 370 34.66 9.22 1.79
C LEU A 370 35.52 9.77 0.64
N ALA A 371 36.83 9.90 0.84
CA ALA A 371 37.75 10.36 -0.21
C ALA A 371 37.76 9.41 -1.41
N LYS A 372 37.77 8.09 -1.17
CA LYS A 372 37.63 7.08 -2.22
C LYS A 372 36.27 7.21 -2.92
N SER A 373 35.18 7.34 -2.15
CA SER A 373 33.82 7.46 -2.69
C SER A 373 33.63 8.69 -3.59
N VAL A 374 34.15 9.85 -3.18
CA VAL A 374 34.11 11.08 -3.99
C VAL A 374 34.93 10.92 -5.27
N ARG A 375 36.11 10.29 -5.19
CA ARG A 375 36.94 9.98 -6.35
C ARG A 375 36.21 9.07 -7.34
N ASP A 376 35.52 8.04 -6.86
CA ASP A 376 34.79 7.13 -7.75
C ASP A 376 33.50 7.75 -8.31
N PHE A 377 32.82 8.62 -7.55
CA PHE A 377 31.67 9.39 -8.05
C PHE A 377 32.05 10.30 -9.23
N SER A 378 33.22 10.95 -9.19
CA SER A 378 33.72 11.77 -10.31
C SER A 378 33.98 11.01 -11.62
N ARG A 379 33.84 9.67 -11.62
CA ARG A 379 34.01 8.79 -12.77
C ARG A 379 32.69 8.22 -13.29
N THR A 380 31.56 8.55 -12.66
CA THR A 380 30.23 8.22 -13.18
C THR A 380 29.90 9.11 -14.38
N GLY A 381 29.22 8.57 -15.40
CA GLY A 381 29.06 9.23 -16.70
C GLY A 381 28.64 10.71 -16.61
N PRO A 382 29.26 11.62 -17.39
CA PRO A 382 29.20 13.06 -17.14
C PRO A 382 27.79 13.65 -17.16
N ARG A 383 26.89 13.15 -18.03
CA ARG A 383 25.50 13.65 -18.14
C ARG A 383 24.67 13.45 -16.86
N LEU A 384 24.66 12.23 -16.32
CA LEU A 384 23.87 11.92 -15.11
C LEU A 384 24.46 12.61 -13.87
N HIS A 385 25.79 12.69 -13.80
CA HIS A 385 26.49 13.43 -12.75
C HIS A 385 26.04 14.90 -12.73
N ASP A 386 26.09 15.57 -13.87
CA ASP A 386 25.80 17.01 -13.95
C ASP A 386 24.33 17.31 -13.64
N GLU A 387 23.41 16.44 -14.02
CA GLU A 387 21.99 16.58 -13.71
C GLU A 387 21.68 16.36 -12.22
N ILE A 388 22.24 15.30 -11.61
CA ILE A 388 22.08 15.03 -10.18
C ILE A 388 22.72 16.15 -9.35
N VAL A 389 23.93 16.59 -9.71
CA VAL A 389 24.61 17.67 -9.00
C VAL A 389 23.90 19.00 -9.22
N GLY A 390 23.41 19.28 -10.44
CA GLY A 390 22.68 20.50 -10.76
C GLY A 390 21.37 20.65 -9.97
N ARG A 391 20.56 19.59 -9.91
CA ARG A 391 19.24 19.61 -9.24
C ARG A 391 19.29 19.26 -7.75
N TYR A 392 20.21 18.39 -7.32
CA TYR A 392 20.19 17.77 -5.99
C TYR A 392 21.46 17.97 -5.14
N ARG A 393 22.34 18.92 -5.46
CA ARG A 393 23.63 19.12 -4.75
C ARG A 393 23.52 19.08 -3.23
N GLY A 394 22.60 19.86 -2.66
CA GLY A 394 22.40 19.95 -1.21
C GLY A 394 21.95 18.61 -0.60
N TYR A 395 21.12 17.86 -1.34
CA TYR A 395 20.63 16.56 -0.91
C TYR A 395 21.71 15.47 -0.99
N VAL A 396 22.57 15.50 -2.02
CA VAL A 396 23.74 14.62 -2.12
C VAL A 396 24.70 14.86 -0.95
N ILE A 397 25.00 16.12 -0.62
CA ILE A 397 25.84 16.47 0.54
C ILE A 397 25.22 15.94 1.83
N TYR A 398 23.90 16.12 2.01
CA TYR A 398 23.18 15.57 3.15
C TYR A 398 23.30 14.03 3.23
N ALA A 399 23.05 13.33 2.13
CA ALA A 399 23.13 11.87 2.10
C ALA A 399 24.54 11.36 2.40
N LEU A 400 25.58 11.97 1.79
CA LEU A 400 26.98 11.63 2.07
C LEU A 400 27.36 11.93 3.53
N ALA A 401 26.94 13.07 4.08
CA ALA A 401 27.21 13.41 5.48
C ALA A 401 26.52 12.42 6.43
N ARG A 402 25.27 12.04 6.16
CA ARG A 402 24.52 11.02 6.94
C ARG A 402 25.24 9.67 6.92
N LEU A 403 25.67 9.20 5.75
CA LEU A 403 26.34 7.91 5.61
C LEU A 403 27.77 7.93 6.18
N ALA A 404 28.49 9.04 6.03
CA ALA A 404 29.80 9.23 6.67
C ALA A 404 29.65 9.24 8.19
N PHE A 405 28.65 9.92 8.73
CA PHE A 405 28.37 9.90 10.17
C PHE A 405 28.01 8.49 10.66
N ALA A 406 27.17 7.75 9.93
CA ALA A 406 26.88 6.36 10.27
C ALA A 406 28.13 5.46 10.19
N THR A 407 28.98 5.68 9.20
CA THR A 407 30.27 4.97 9.04
C THR A 407 31.18 5.24 10.22
N PHE A 408 31.28 6.50 10.64
CA PHE A 408 32.02 6.91 11.83
C PHE A 408 31.48 6.21 13.08
N LEU A 409 30.15 6.21 13.29
CA LEU A 409 29.55 5.57 14.47
C LEU A 409 29.79 4.05 14.50
N VAL A 410 29.63 3.37 13.36
CA VAL A 410 29.87 1.91 13.26
C VAL A 410 31.36 1.61 13.46
N ALA A 411 32.26 2.38 12.84
CA ALA A 411 33.69 2.20 12.98
C ALA A 411 34.18 2.48 14.41
N ALA A 412 33.65 3.53 15.05
CA ALA A 412 33.96 3.86 16.44
C ALA A 412 33.42 2.79 17.39
N PHE A 413 32.21 2.30 17.16
CA PHE A 413 31.62 1.22 17.96
C PHE A 413 32.48 -0.05 17.91
N TRP A 414 32.91 -0.50 16.73
CA TRP A 414 33.75 -1.70 16.61
C TRP A 414 35.22 -1.47 16.98
N GLY A 415 35.72 -0.24 16.94
CA GLY A 415 37.05 0.11 17.45
C GLY A 415 37.11 0.19 18.98
N PHE A 416 36.00 0.54 19.64
CA PHE A 416 35.95 0.81 21.08
C PHE A 416 36.44 -0.36 21.97
N PRO A 417 36.02 -1.63 21.76
CA PRO A 417 36.49 -2.74 22.59
C PRO A 417 38.01 -2.92 22.56
N GLY A 418 38.64 -2.69 21.39
CA GLY A 418 40.08 -2.78 21.22
C GLY A 418 40.85 -1.72 21.98
N GLY A 419 40.41 -0.46 21.87
CA GLY A 419 41.01 0.64 22.63
C GLY A 419 40.83 0.45 24.14
N MET A 420 39.64 0.01 24.57
CA MET A 420 39.34 -0.28 25.97
C MET A 420 40.22 -1.40 26.53
N VAL A 421 40.28 -2.55 25.87
CA VAL A 421 41.12 -3.68 26.34
C VAL A 421 42.60 -3.32 26.31
N TRP A 422 43.06 -2.57 25.30
CA TRP A 422 44.46 -2.11 25.23
C TRP A 422 44.83 -1.28 26.45
N ILE A 423 44.07 -0.23 26.76
CA ILE A 423 44.38 0.66 27.89
C ILE A 423 44.24 -0.09 29.22
N ALA A 424 43.22 -0.95 29.37
CA ALA A 424 43.15 -1.80 30.56
C ALA A 424 44.41 -2.67 30.70
N ALA A 425 44.87 -3.31 29.62
CA ALA A 425 46.02 -4.20 29.66
C ALA A 425 47.32 -3.45 29.95
N THR A 426 47.59 -2.32 29.28
CA THR A 426 48.83 -1.56 29.49
C THR A 426 48.94 -1.05 30.92
N ASP A 427 47.84 -0.53 31.48
CA ASP A 427 47.83 -0.01 32.84
C ASP A 427 47.88 -1.15 33.89
N THR A 428 47.23 -2.29 33.61
CA THR A 428 47.30 -3.48 34.49
C THR A 428 48.70 -4.09 34.54
N LEU A 429 49.43 -4.04 33.42
CA LEU A 429 50.78 -4.56 33.26
C LEU A 429 51.88 -3.53 33.58
N GLU A 430 51.51 -2.33 34.05
CA GLU A 430 52.44 -1.23 34.37
C GLU A 430 53.36 -0.88 33.19
N LEU A 431 52.84 -0.97 31.96
CA LEU A 431 53.56 -0.61 30.74
C LEU A 431 53.41 0.89 30.49
N ASP A 432 54.52 1.63 30.56
CA ASP A 432 54.58 3.06 30.26
C ASP A 432 54.51 3.31 28.74
N LEU A 433 53.32 3.09 28.18
CA LEU A 433 53.02 3.33 26.77
C LEU A 433 52.17 4.59 26.60
N PRO A 434 52.50 5.45 25.62
CA PRO A 434 51.67 6.61 25.32
C PRO A 434 50.22 6.24 25.02
N ALA A 435 49.28 7.07 25.47
CA ALA A 435 47.84 6.86 25.27
C ALA A 435 47.42 6.69 23.79
N TRP A 436 48.17 7.28 22.85
CA TRP A 436 47.90 7.12 21.42
C TRP A 436 48.11 5.68 20.92
N THR A 437 48.84 4.83 21.65
CA THR A 437 49.01 3.40 21.28
C THR A 437 47.69 2.63 21.31
N ALA A 438 46.69 3.09 22.07
CA ALA A 438 45.33 2.52 22.08
C ALA A 438 44.64 2.57 20.71
N VAL A 439 45.11 3.46 19.82
CA VAL A 439 44.66 3.56 18.42
C VAL A 439 44.97 2.28 17.65
N ALA A 440 46.10 1.62 17.95
CA ALA A 440 46.43 0.34 17.34
C ALA A 440 45.43 -0.75 17.76
N GLY A 441 45.10 -0.83 19.05
CA GLY A 441 44.08 -1.76 19.56
C GLY A 441 42.71 -1.53 18.91
N ALA A 442 42.29 -0.27 18.80
CA ALA A 442 41.03 0.10 18.13
C ALA A 442 41.05 -0.26 16.63
N GLY A 443 42.15 0.05 15.92
CA GLY A 443 42.32 -0.28 14.51
C GLY A 443 42.28 -1.78 14.23
N ILE A 444 42.99 -2.58 15.04
CA ILE A 444 43.00 -4.05 14.93
C ILE A 444 41.58 -4.60 15.08
N THR A 445 40.83 -4.15 16.09
CA THR A 445 39.48 -4.68 16.35
C THR A 445 38.51 -4.30 15.23
N LEU A 446 38.58 -3.07 14.72
CA LEU A 446 37.79 -2.64 13.56
C LEU A 446 38.08 -3.50 12.31
N VAL A 447 39.36 -3.75 12.02
CA VAL A 447 39.76 -4.59 10.88
C VAL A 447 39.28 -6.02 11.07
N LEU A 448 39.51 -6.63 12.24
CA LEU A 448 39.07 -8.00 12.52
C LEU A 448 37.53 -8.14 12.45
N ALA A 449 36.79 -7.18 12.99
CA ALA A 449 35.33 -7.16 12.92
C ALA A 449 34.85 -7.05 11.46
N THR A 450 35.47 -6.18 10.67
CA THR A 450 35.13 -5.98 9.25
C THR A 450 35.43 -7.22 8.41
N VAL A 451 36.60 -7.83 8.60
CA VAL A 451 36.99 -9.07 7.92
C VAL A 451 36.06 -10.22 8.32
N TYR A 452 35.75 -10.36 9.62
CA TYR A 452 34.81 -11.38 10.08
C TYR A 452 33.41 -11.17 9.49
N ALA A 453 32.89 -9.94 9.50
CA ALA A 453 31.59 -9.60 8.95
C ALA A 453 31.53 -9.86 7.43
N ALA A 454 32.58 -9.53 6.69
CA ALA A 454 32.71 -9.83 5.26
C ALA A 454 32.75 -11.33 4.99
N CYS A 455 33.55 -12.11 5.74
CA CYS A 455 33.56 -13.57 5.62
C CYS A 455 32.18 -14.17 5.96
N ARG A 456 31.50 -13.66 6.99
CA ARG A 456 30.17 -14.11 7.37
C ARG A 456 29.14 -13.80 6.29
N ALA A 457 29.15 -12.60 5.73
CA ALA A 457 28.29 -12.23 4.60
C ALA A 457 28.58 -13.13 3.39
N LEU A 458 29.84 -13.32 3.02
CA LEU A 458 30.25 -14.17 1.89
C LEU A 458 29.79 -15.63 2.05
N SER A 459 29.74 -16.12 3.29
CA SER A 459 29.32 -17.50 3.57
C SER A 459 27.79 -17.66 3.62
N ILE A 460 27.08 -16.71 4.23
CA ILE A 460 25.64 -16.82 4.52
C ILE A 460 24.78 -16.16 3.44
N ASN A 461 25.12 -14.95 3.00
CA ASN A 461 24.37 -14.21 1.99
C ASN A 461 25.37 -13.46 1.08
N PRO A 462 26.05 -14.16 0.15
CA PRO A 462 27.04 -13.55 -0.73
C PRO A 462 26.45 -12.46 -1.64
N GLY A 463 25.13 -12.50 -1.90
CA GLY A 463 24.41 -11.46 -2.63
C GLY A 463 24.58 -10.07 -2.03
N LEU A 464 24.64 -9.98 -0.69
CA LEU A 464 24.88 -8.72 0.03
C LEU A 464 26.20 -8.05 -0.37
N ILE A 465 27.26 -8.84 -0.52
CA ILE A 465 28.58 -8.32 -0.94
C ILE A 465 28.50 -7.91 -2.40
N ILE A 466 27.95 -8.77 -3.26
CA ILE A 466 27.94 -8.59 -4.70
C ILE A 466 27.16 -7.33 -5.09
N ALA A 467 26.03 -7.04 -4.43
CA ALA A 467 25.23 -5.84 -4.67
C ALA A 467 25.99 -4.51 -4.43
N SER A 468 27.11 -4.53 -3.71
CA SER A 468 27.94 -3.36 -3.45
C SER A 468 29.40 -3.53 -3.88
N TRP A 469 29.71 -4.55 -4.70
CA TRP A 469 31.08 -4.92 -5.07
C TRP A 469 31.29 -4.94 -6.59
N SER A 470 32.22 -4.13 -7.08
CA SER A 470 32.48 -3.98 -8.53
C SER A 470 33.67 -4.81 -9.05
N TYR A 471 34.30 -5.66 -8.22
CA TYR A 471 35.38 -6.54 -8.69
C TYR A 471 34.88 -7.93 -9.07
N ARG A 472 35.62 -8.63 -9.93
CA ARG A 472 35.31 -10.00 -10.33
C ARG A 472 35.17 -10.93 -9.11
N THR A 473 34.00 -11.56 -8.97
CA THR A 473 33.63 -12.50 -7.89
C THR A 473 34.59 -13.68 -7.80
N VAL A 474 35.20 -14.07 -8.92
CA VAL A 474 36.23 -15.13 -9.01
C VAL A 474 37.39 -14.92 -8.02
N ARG A 475 37.72 -13.67 -7.67
CA ARG A 475 38.79 -13.34 -6.72
C ARG A 475 38.51 -13.85 -5.30
N VAL A 476 37.24 -13.97 -4.90
CA VAL A 476 36.87 -14.39 -3.54
C VAL A 476 36.55 -15.90 -3.44
N HIS A 477 36.57 -16.64 -4.55
CA HIS A 477 36.22 -18.07 -4.56
C HIS A 477 37.12 -18.95 -3.68
N ARG A 478 38.42 -18.62 -3.59
CA ARG A 478 39.35 -19.36 -2.71
C ARG A 478 39.01 -19.14 -1.24
N LEU A 479 38.74 -17.89 -0.87
CA LEU A 479 38.32 -17.55 0.49
C LEU A 479 37.00 -18.23 0.82
N TRP A 480 35.98 -18.05 -0.03
CA TRP A 480 34.66 -18.66 0.14
C TRP A 480 34.73 -20.18 0.37
N ARG A 481 35.50 -20.92 -0.43
CA ARG A 481 35.69 -22.37 -0.26
C ARG A 481 36.30 -22.77 1.08
N ALA A 482 37.11 -21.91 1.68
CA ALA A 482 37.68 -22.14 3.01
C ALA A 482 36.72 -21.77 4.15
N LEU A 483 35.62 -21.05 3.86
CA LEU A 483 34.64 -20.65 4.85
C LEU A 483 33.60 -21.74 5.08
N SER A 484 33.15 -21.88 6.32
CA SER A 484 31.94 -22.63 6.65
C SER A 484 31.11 -21.86 7.68
N PRO A 485 29.75 -21.85 7.57
CA PRO A 485 28.91 -21.18 8.55
C PRO A 485 29.15 -21.70 9.97
N ARG A 486 29.37 -23.02 10.12
CA ARG A 486 29.71 -23.65 11.40
C ARG A 486 31.05 -23.16 11.95
N GLY A 487 32.09 -23.12 11.13
CA GLY A 487 33.42 -22.63 11.53
C GLY A 487 33.41 -21.16 11.94
N LEU A 488 32.69 -20.31 11.20
CA LEU A 488 32.53 -18.89 11.52
C LEU A 488 31.74 -18.66 12.82
N ASN A 489 30.73 -19.49 13.09
CA ASN A 489 30.00 -19.44 14.36
C ASN A 489 30.86 -19.90 15.54
N LEU A 490 31.68 -20.94 15.36
CA LEU A 490 32.61 -21.41 16.38
C LEU A 490 33.67 -20.33 16.67
N LEU A 491 34.23 -19.72 15.63
CA LEU A 491 35.18 -18.61 15.75
C LEU A 491 34.58 -17.43 16.51
N ALA A 492 33.35 -17.00 16.19
CA ALA A 492 32.70 -15.93 16.95
C ALA A 492 32.50 -16.29 18.42
N ARG A 493 32.06 -17.52 18.73
CA ARG A 493 31.92 -17.97 20.14
C ARG A 493 33.26 -18.00 20.86
N ALA A 494 34.32 -18.46 20.20
CA ALA A 494 35.67 -18.48 20.75
C ALA A 494 36.21 -17.07 21.00
N LEU A 495 36.03 -16.14 20.05
CA LEU A 495 36.43 -14.73 20.21
C LEU A 495 35.64 -14.04 21.31
N LEU A 496 34.33 -14.28 21.42
CA LEU A 496 33.50 -13.75 22.51
C LEU A 496 33.94 -14.31 23.87
N ALA A 497 34.21 -15.62 23.96
CA ALA A 497 34.69 -16.25 25.19
C ALA A 497 36.07 -15.74 25.59
N ALA A 498 37.01 -15.62 24.64
CA ALA A 498 38.33 -15.07 24.87
C ALA A 498 38.25 -13.60 25.29
N GLY A 499 37.42 -12.78 24.64
CA GLY A 499 37.18 -11.39 25.02
C GLY A 499 36.61 -11.27 26.43
N ALA A 500 35.59 -12.07 26.76
CA ALA A 500 35.01 -12.10 28.10
C ALA A 500 36.03 -12.53 29.17
N PHE A 501 36.82 -13.57 28.88
CA PHE A 501 37.89 -14.01 29.78
C PHE A 501 38.93 -12.91 30.00
N THR A 502 39.40 -12.25 28.94
CA THR A 502 40.35 -11.13 29.03
C THR A 502 39.79 -9.99 29.86
N VAL A 503 38.54 -9.57 29.62
CA VAL A 503 37.87 -8.52 30.40
C VAL A 503 37.77 -8.89 31.88
N VAL A 504 37.37 -10.13 32.20
CA VAL A 504 37.25 -10.61 33.59
C VAL A 504 38.63 -10.71 34.25
N ALA A 505 39.63 -11.24 33.56
CA ALA A 505 40.99 -11.35 34.08
C ALA A 505 41.57 -9.96 34.41
N LEU A 506 41.46 -9.00 33.48
CA LEU A 506 41.90 -7.63 33.70
C LEU A 506 41.15 -6.98 34.86
N ALA A 507 39.81 -7.11 34.91
CA ALA A 507 39.01 -6.56 36.01
C ALA A 507 39.41 -7.15 37.37
N LEU A 508 39.67 -8.47 37.46
CA LEU A 508 40.10 -9.12 38.70
C LEU A 508 41.49 -8.68 39.14
N ILE A 509 42.43 -8.50 38.20
CA ILE A 509 43.78 -8.00 38.54
C ILE A 509 43.68 -6.55 39.05
N ARG A 510 42.87 -5.71 38.38
CA ARG A 510 42.63 -4.33 38.83
C ARG A 510 42.00 -4.24 40.20
N LEU A 511 41.03 -5.11 40.50
CA LEU A 511 40.44 -5.21 41.83
C LEU A 511 41.49 -5.55 42.89
N ARG A 512 42.44 -6.44 42.58
CA ARG A 512 43.56 -6.78 43.49
C ARG A 512 44.56 -5.63 43.66
N GLN A 513 44.72 -4.78 42.66
CA GLN A 513 45.57 -3.59 42.68
C GLN A 513 44.90 -2.38 43.36
N GLY A 514 43.66 -2.50 43.85
CA GLY A 514 42.91 -1.40 44.47
C GLY A 514 42.20 -0.46 43.48
N ALA A 515 42.28 -0.74 42.19
CA ALA A 515 41.65 0.02 41.10
C ALA A 515 40.21 -0.48 40.80
N GLY A 516 39.36 -0.47 41.84
CA GLY A 516 38.01 -1.05 41.74
C GLY A 516 37.05 -0.26 40.84
N VAL A 517 37.28 1.05 40.70
CA VAL A 517 36.48 1.94 39.85
C VAL A 517 36.69 1.62 38.37
N GLU A 518 37.95 1.44 37.97
CA GLU A 518 38.38 1.08 36.62
C GLU A 518 37.91 -0.32 36.25
N ALA A 519 38.01 -1.27 37.18
CA ALA A 519 37.47 -2.62 37.01
C ALA A 519 35.95 -2.60 36.77
N GLY A 520 35.21 -1.83 37.56
CA GLY A 520 33.77 -1.63 37.38
C GLY A 520 33.43 -0.99 36.04
N ALA A 521 34.18 0.04 35.63
CA ALA A 521 34.01 0.73 34.36
C ALA A 521 34.21 -0.22 33.16
N LEU A 522 35.25 -1.05 33.20
CA LEU A 522 35.58 -2.04 32.17
C LEU A 522 34.45 -3.07 31.99
N VAL A 523 33.92 -3.60 33.10
CA VAL A 523 32.83 -4.58 33.07
C VAL A 523 31.54 -3.93 32.55
N LEU A 524 31.15 -2.76 33.06
CA LEU A 524 29.94 -2.07 32.63
C LEU A 524 29.99 -1.65 31.16
N ALA A 525 31.12 -1.12 30.69
CA ALA A 525 31.30 -0.80 29.27
C ALA A 525 31.19 -2.04 28.38
N SER A 526 31.74 -3.18 28.82
CA SER A 526 31.63 -4.46 28.11
C SER A 526 30.18 -4.99 28.07
N ILE A 527 29.43 -4.87 29.18
CA ILE A 527 28.01 -5.22 29.24
C ILE A 527 27.20 -4.32 28.31
N GLY A 528 27.42 -3.00 28.32
CA GLY A 528 26.74 -2.06 27.44
C GLY A 528 26.99 -2.35 25.96
N HIS A 529 28.24 -2.68 25.63
CA HIS A 529 28.63 -3.06 24.27
C HIS A 529 27.94 -4.36 23.82
N LEU A 530 27.96 -5.40 24.65
CA LEU A 530 27.30 -6.67 24.35
C LEU A 530 25.77 -6.51 24.26
N ALA A 531 25.16 -5.76 25.17
CA ALA A 531 23.71 -5.47 25.14
C ALA A 531 23.31 -4.76 23.83
N THR A 532 24.14 -3.84 23.34
CA THR A 532 23.94 -3.16 22.05
C THR A 532 24.03 -4.12 20.87
N ILE A 533 25.04 -5.01 20.83
CA ILE A 533 25.16 -6.03 19.79
C ILE A 533 23.93 -6.94 19.79
N VAL A 534 23.53 -7.45 20.97
CA VAL A 534 22.37 -8.34 21.10
C VAL A 534 21.11 -7.61 20.64
N LEU A 535 20.90 -6.35 21.05
CA LEU A 535 19.76 -5.56 20.58
C LEU A 535 19.72 -5.40 19.05
N ALA A 536 20.88 -5.16 18.42
CA ALA A 536 20.97 -4.94 16.98
C ALA A 536 20.68 -6.21 16.16
N ILE A 537 21.20 -7.37 16.58
CA ILE A 537 21.05 -8.64 15.86
C ILE A 537 19.81 -9.44 16.27
N ARG A 538 19.16 -9.07 17.38
CA ARG A 538 18.00 -9.80 17.89
C ARG A 538 16.76 -9.49 17.06
N GLU A 539 16.49 -10.39 16.13
CA GLU A 539 15.22 -10.52 15.45
C GLU A 539 14.77 -11.97 15.58
N ARG A 540 14.03 -12.24 16.66
CA ARG A 540 13.49 -13.58 16.95
C ARG A 540 12.09 -13.72 16.38
N GLU A 541 11.77 -14.95 15.99
CA GLU A 541 10.40 -15.35 15.71
C GLU A 541 9.53 -15.13 16.94
N ALA A 542 8.33 -14.59 16.73
CA ALA A 542 7.34 -14.50 17.79
C ALA A 542 6.88 -15.92 18.15
N PRO A 543 6.75 -16.27 19.44
CA PRO A 543 6.05 -17.50 19.80
C PRO A 543 4.60 -17.42 19.29
N PRO A 544 4.03 -18.56 18.87
CA PRO A 544 2.62 -18.62 18.49
C PRO A 544 1.74 -18.19 19.65
N ARG A 545 0.65 -17.49 19.33
CA ARG A 545 -0.35 -16.98 20.26
C ARG A 545 -1.70 -17.51 19.82
N SER A 546 -2.46 -18.10 20.74
CA SER A 546 -3.82 -18.50 20.44
C SER A 546 -4.62 -17.27 20.04
N ALA A 547 -5.18 -17.28 18.83
CA ALA A 547 -6.05 -16.23 18.37
C ALA A 547 -7.36 -16.21 19.18
N THR A 548 -7.93 -15.02 19.34
CA THR A 548 -9.36 -14.89 19.66
C THR A 548 -10.16 -15.19 18.40
N ARG A 549 -11.23 -16.00 18.50
CA ARG A 549 -12.05 -16.35 17.34
C ARG A 549 -12.68 -15.10 16.74
N ASN A 550 -12.52 -14.92 15.44
CA ASN A 550 -13.11 -13.82 14.68
C ASN A 550 -14.47 -14.23 14.11
N THR A 551 -15.31 -13.26 13.78
CA THR A 551 -16.60 -13.50 13.11
C THR A 551 -16.45 -13.70 11.59
N ARG A 552 -15.26 -13.42 11.03
CA ARG A 552 -14.90 -13.58 9.61
C ARG A 552 -13.51 -14.22 9.49
N PRO A 553 -13.26 -15.03 8.45
CA PRO A 553 -11.94 -15.59 8.19
C PRO A 553 -10.89 -14.52 7.92
N ASN A 554 -9.65 -14.79 8.30
CA ASN A 554 -8.52 -13.94 7.96
C ASN A 554 -8.10 -14.14 6.50
N LEU A 555 -7.40 -13.18 5.92
CA LEU A 555 -6.79 -13.28 4.60
C LEU A 555 -5.27 -13.20 4.72
N ILE A 556 -4.56 -14.17 4.14
CA ILE A 556 -3.10 -14.11 4.01
C ILE A 556 -2.75 -14.31 2.54
N MET A 557 -2.16 -13.29 1.94
CA MET A 557 -1.61 -13.34 0.60
C MET A 557 -0.10 -13.55 0.70
N ILE A 558 0.44 -14.54 -0.01
CA ILE A 558 1.86 -14.88 -0.01
C ILE A 558 2.34 -14.84 -1.46
N GLY A 559 3.09 -13.80 -1.81
CA GLY A 559 3.62 -13.63 -3.16
C GLY A 559 5.15 -13.63 -3.17
N SER A 560 5.73 -14.02 -4.30
CA SER A 560 7.16 -13.83 -4.58
C SER A 560 7.30 -13.17 -5.94
N ASP A 561 8.09 -12.12 -6.00
CA ASP A 561 8.37 -11.40 -7.24
C ASP A 561 9.10 -12.32 -8.22
N THR A 562 8.62 -12.40 -9.48
CA THR A 562 9.28 -13.17 -10.54
C THR A 562 9.21 -14.70 -10.36
N LEU A 563 8.24 -15.22 -9.60
CA LEU A 563 8.04 -16.67 -9.46
C LEU A 563 7.33 -17.26 -10.69
N ARG A 564 8.03 -18.14 -11.41
CA ARG A 564 7.54 -18.81 -12.62
C ARG A 564 6.56 -19.94 -12.29
N ALA A 565 5.48 -20.03 -13.07
CA ALA A 565 4.47 -21.08 -12.91
C ALA A 565 5.00 -22.51 -13.07
N ASP A 566 5.97 -22.72 -13.97
CA ASP A 566 6.55 -24.03 -14.28
C ASP A 566 7.54 -24.54 -13.21
N ARG A 567 7.79 -23.77 -12.14
CA ARG A 567 8.58 -24.23 -10.99
C ARG A 567 7.74 -24.86 -9.88
N ILE A 568 6.43 -24.61 -9.85
CA ILE A 568 5.55 -25.23 -8.84
C ILE A 568 5.29 -26.70 -9.19
N GLY A 569 5.74 -27.59 -8.33
CA GLY A 569 5.70 -29.05 -8.52
C GLY A 569 6.81 -29.61 -9.41
N ALA A 570 7.74 -28.76 -9.87
CA ALA A 570 8.90 -29.19 -10.65
C ALA A 570 9.79 -30.11 -9.82
N GLN A 571 10.38 -31.11 -10.45
CA GLN A 571 11.25 -32.09 -9.79
C GLN A 571 12.72 -31.82 -10.11
N ARG A 572 13.58 -31.92 -9.09
CA ARG A 572 15.03 -31.93 -9.22
C ARG A 572 15.57 -33.16 -8.51
N ASP A 573 16.32 -34.01 -9.21
CA ASP A 573 16.87 -35.26 -8.67
C ASP A 573 15.81 -36.16 -8.00
N GLY A 574 14.59 -36.18 -8.56
CA GLY A 574 13.45 -36.96 -8.04
C GLY A 574 12.76 -36.36 -6.81
N VAL A 575 13.09 -35.12 -6.42
CA VAL A 575 12.47 -34.41 -5.28
C VAL A 575 11.82 -33.13 -5.78
N SER A 576 10.64 -32.80 -5.25
CA SER A 576 9.97 -31.53 -5.59
C SER A 576 10.84 -30.35 -5.17
N LEU A 577 10.89 -29.33 -6.02
CA LEU A 577 11.48 -28.04 -5.73
C LEU A 577 10.65 -27.25 -4.71
N THR A 578 9.34 -27.51 -4.67
CA THR A 578 8.36 -26.77 -3.86
C THR A 578 7.48 -27.67 -3.00
N PRO A 579 8.04 -28.55 -2.14
CA PRO A 579 7.26 -29.54 -1.40
C PRO A 579 6.25 -28.94 -0.41
N ASN A 580 6.47 -27.72 0.10
CA ASN A 580 5.52 -27.07 1.00
C ASN A 580 4.36 -26.41 0.23
N ILE A 581 4.64 -25.76 -0.90
CA ILE A 581 3.62 -25.21 -1.79
C ILE A 581 2.81 -26.34 -2.42
N ASP A 582 3.42 -27.46 -2.79
CA ASP A 582 2.72 -28.65 -3.31
C ASP A 582 1.73 -29.20 -2.28
N ARG A 583 2.11 -29.23 -1.00
CA ARG A 583 1.21 -29.62 0.11
C ARG A 583 0.07 -28.63 0.26
N LEU A 584 0.36 -27.32 0.18
CA LEU A 584 -0.64 -26.27 0.23
C LEU A 584 -1.65 -26.40 -0.93
N ALA A 585 -1.15 -26.63 -2.14
CA ALA A 585 -1.95 -26.88 -3.34
C ALA A 585 -2.81 -28.14 -3.20
N ALA A 586 -2.25 -29.24 -2.69
CA ALA A 586 -2.99 -30.48 -2.43
C ALA A 586 -4.12 -30.28 -1.41
N SER A 587 -3.92 -29.40 -0.42
CA SER A 587 -4.94 -29.05 0.57
C SER A 587 -5.99 -28.04 0.07
N GLY A 588 -5.80 -27.44 -1.11
CA GLY A 588 -6.65 -26.37 -1.66
C GLY A 588 -6.94 -26.55 -3.15
N THR A 589 -6.99 -25.43 -3.87
CA THR A 589 -7.19 -25.39 -5.32
C THR A 589 -6.00 -24.72 -6.01
N ARG A 590 -5.40 -25.41 -6.99
CA ARG A 590 -4.33 -24.91 -7.86
C ARG A 590 -4.87 -24.54 -9.23
N PHE A 591 -4.57 -23.33 -9.70
CA PHE A 591 -4.82 -22.90 -11.06
C PHE A 591 -3.52 -23.01 -11.87
N THR A 592 -3.52 -23.78 -12.96
CA THR A 592 -2.30 -24.03 -13.75
C THR A 592 -2.07 -23.02 -14.87
N SER A 593 -3.10 -22.24 -15.22
CA SER A 593 -3.12 -21.33 -16.37
C SER A 593 -3.54 -19.91 -15.96
N CYS A 594 -2.89 -19.35 -14.94
CA CYS A 594 -3.15 -17.98 -14.47
C CYS A 594 -2.25 -16.97 -15.17
N TYR A 595 -2.83 -15.92 -15.76
CA TYR A 595 -2.09 -14.89 -16.53
C TYR A 595 -2.14 -13.51 -15.90
N VAL A 596 -1.02 -12.79 -15.97
CA VAL A 596 -0.95 -11.37 -15.57
C VAL A 596 -1.19 -10.48 -16.78
N PRO A 597 -1.89 -9.35 -16.62
CA PRO A 597 -2.15 -8.45 -17.74
C PRO A 597 -0.93 -7.63 -18.16
N CYS A 598 0.04 -7.45 -17.28
CA CYS A 598 1.33 -6.86 -17.63
C CYS A 598 2.40 -7.48 -16.72
N ALA A 599 3.46 -8.03 -17.31
CA ALA A 599 4.52 -8.70 -16.56
C ALA A 599 5.56 -7.68 -16.01
N ARG A 600 5.07 -6.81 -15.13
CA ARG A 600 5.82 -5.82 -14.33
C ARG A 600 5.15 -5.70 -12.96
N THR A 601 5.95 -5.50 -11.92
CA THR A 601 5.52 -5.52 -10.51
C THR A 601 4.34 -4.60 -10.22
N ALA A 602 4.46 -3.29 -10.48
CA ALA A 602 3.42 -2.31 -10.16
C ALA A 602 2.09 -2.58 -10.89
N PRO A 603 2.03 -2.66 -12.24
CA PRO A 603 0.77 -2.87 -12.94
C PRO A 603 0.14 -4.23 -12.58
N SER A 604 0.94 -5.28 -12.39
CA SER A 604 0.40 -6.59 -12.02
C SER A 604 -0.20 -6.61 -10.61
N LEU A 605 0.51 -6.08 -9.60
CA LEU A 605 -0.01 -5.98 -8.24
C LEU A 605 -1.29 -5.13 -8.18
N ILE A 606 -1.33 -4.02 -8.93
CA ILE A 606 -2.52 -3.16 -8.99
C ILE A 606 -3.67 -3.90 -9.65
N SER A 607 -3.47 -4.52 -10.81
CA SER A 607 -4.52 -5.29 -11.49
C SER A 607 -5.07 -6.42 -10.59
N MET A 608 -4.20 -7.11 -9.85
CA MET A 608 -4.61 -8.16 -8.92
C MET A 608 -5.42 -7.63 -7.74
N LEU A 609 -4.98 -6.52 -7.12
CA LEU A 609 -5.61 -5.94 -5.93
C LEU A 609 -6.80 -5.04 -6.24
N THR A 610 -7.09 -4.76 -7.50
CA THR A 610 -8.23 -3.94 -7.96
C THR A 610 -9.20 -4.71 -8.85
N GLY A 611 -8.80 -5.90 -9.32
CA GLY A 611 -9.53 -6.67 -10.31
C GLY A 611 -9.75 -5.96 -11.64
N THR A 612 -8.91 -4.97 -11.98
CA THR A 612 -9.10 -4.04 -13.10
C THR A 612 -7.94 -4.14 -14.08
N TRP A 613 -8.18 -3.91 -15.37
CA TRP A 613 -7.12 -3.92 -16.40
C TRP A 613 -6.17 -2.71 -16.33
N PRO A 614 -4.89 -2.85 -16.76
CA PRO A 614 -3.90 -1.76 -16.77
C PRO A 614 -4.36 -0.46 -17.44
N HIS A 615 -5.02 -0.55 -18.59
CA HIS A 615 -5.52 0.62 -19.33
C HIS A 615 -6.71 1.30 -18.64
N LYS A 616 -7.46 0.60 -17.77
CA LYS A 616 -8.59 1.16 -17.00
C LYS A 616 -8.15 1.84 -15.71
N HIS A 617 -7.24 1.21 -14.95
CA HIS A 617 -6.71 1.83 -13.74
C HIS A 617 -5.57 2.83 -14.00
N GLY A 618 -5.01 2.85 -15.22
CA GLY A 618 -4.06 3.86 -15.70
C GLY A 618 -2.59 3.57 -15.39
N VAL A 619 -2.28 2.48 -14.70
CA VAL A 619 -0.90 2.09 -14.36
C VAL A 619 -0.48 0.95 -15.27
N ARG A 620 0.47 1.22 -16.17
CA ARG A 620 0.90 0.28 -17.23
C ARG A 620 2.40 -0.04 -17.18
N ASP A 621 3.09 0.47 -16.16
CA ASP A 621 4.52 0.31 -15.92
C ASP A 621 4.87 0.71 -14.47
N ASN A 622 6.16 0.62 -14.11
CA ASN A 622 6.64 0.89 -12.75
C ASN A 622 7.04 2.37 -12.50
N PHE A 623 7.20 3.17 -13.55
CA PHE A 623 7.68 4.56 -13.52
C PHE A 623 6.50 5.54 -13.49
N VAL A 624 5.68 5.38 -12.47
CA VAL A 624 4.44 6.14 -12.28
C VAL A 624 4.70 7.46 -11.55
N ALA A 625 4.19 8.54 -12.12
CA ALA A 625 4.21 9.89 -11.55
C ALA A 625 3.40 9.99 -10.24
N ASP A 626 3.74 10.95 -9.37
CA ASP A 626 3.11 11.07 -8.05
C ASP A 626 1.59 11.23 -8.13
N ALA A 627 1.10 11.95 -9.14
CA ALA A 627 -0.32 12.22 -9.35
C ALA A 627 -1.14 10.94 -9.62
N ASP A 628 -0.52 9.95 -10.27
CA ASP A 628 -1.17 8.70 -10.72
C ASP A 628 -1.00 7.55 -9.71
N THR A 629 -0.25 7.76 -8.62
CA THR A 629 -0.16 6.79 -7.51
C THR A 629 -1.46 6.65 -6.70
N ARG A 630 -2.40 7.60 -6.86
CA ARG A 630 -3.74 7.55 -6.27
C ARG A 630 -4.68 6.77 -7.18
N LEU A 631 -4.91 5.52 -6.82
CA LEU A 631 -5.73 4.58 -7.58
C LEU A 631 -7.18 5.05 -7.59
N ARG A 632 -7.75 5.07 -8.81
CA ARG A 632 -9.13 5.51 -9.07
C ARG A 632 -10.17 4.42 -8.76
N CYS A 633 -9.75 3.16 -8.77
CA CYS A 633 -10.57 1.99 -8.50
C CYS A 633 -10.61 1.63 -7.00
N GLN A 634 -11.63 0.86 -6.61
CA GLN A 634 -11.64 0.20 -5.30
C GLN A 634 -10.51 -0.82 -5.25
N THR A 635 -9.84 -0.90 -4.10
CA THR A 635 -8.76 -1.86 -3.86
C THR A 635 -9.21 -2.86 -2.79
N LEU A 636 -8.70 -4.08 -2.85
CA LEU A 636 -9.03 -5.14 -1.89
C LEU A 636 -8.86 -4.68 -0.43
N PRO A 637 -7.77 -4.03 0.00
CA PRO A 637 -7.66 -3.55 1.38
C PRO A 637 -8.68 -2.45 1.73
N LYS A 638 -9.02 -1.54 0.79
CA LYS A 638 -10.06 -0.51 1.01
C LYS A 638 -11.43 -1.16 1.25
N VAL A 639 -11.78 -2.20 0.48
CA VAL A 639 -13.04 -2.96 0.64
C VAL A 639 -13.06 -3.72 1.96
N LEU A 640 -11.99 -4.48 2.27
CA LEU A 640 -11.89 -5.25 3.51
C LEU A 640 -11.91 -4.36 4.76
N ARG A 641 -11.34 -3.14 4.68
CA ARG A 641 -11.41 -2.16 5.78
C ARG A 641 -12.85 -1.82 6.17
N GLN A 642 -13.77 -1.73 5.20
CA GLN A 642 -15.20 -1.47 5.45
C GLN A 642 -15.88 -2.63 6.19
N LEU A 643 -15.32 -3.85 6.10
CA LEU A 643 -15.77 -5.05 6.80
C LEU A 643 -15.08 -5.25 8.16
N GLY A 644 -14.34 -4.26 8.64
CA GLY A 644 -13.64 -4.31 9.92
C GLY A 644 -12.27 -4.97 9.89
N TYR A 645 -11.72 -5.30 8.70
CA TYR A 645 -10.39 -5.92 8.64
C TYR A 645 -9.27 -4.95 9.04
N ARG A 646 -8.27 -5.46 9.75
CA ARG A 646 -6.95 -4.84 9.81
C ARG A 646 -6.12 -5.26 8.61
N ASN A 647 -5.72 -4.30 7.78
CA ASN A 647 -4.96 -4.60 6.57
C ASN A 647 -3.48 -4.29 6.79
N ALA A 648 -2.60 -5.25 6.55
CA ALA A 648 -1.16 -5.11 6.67
C ALA A 648 -0.44 -5.57 5.40
N ALA A 649 0.66 -4.91 5.07
CA ALA A 649 1.61 -5.37 4.06
C ALA A 649 3.02 -5.41 4.67
N VAL A 650 3.72 -6.52 4.45
CA VAL A 650 5.11 -6.71 4.87
C VAL A 650 5.90 -7.21 3.67
N SER A 651 6.97 -6.51 3.33
CA SER A 651 7.81 -6.87 2.18
C SER A 651 9.25 -6.44 2.40
N ASP A 652 10.14 -6.88 1.52
CA ASP A 652 11.48 -6.35 1.34
C ASP A 652 11.50 -5.35 0.17
N TRP A 653 12.64 -5.18 -0.49
CA TRP A 653 12.87 -4.10 -1.46
C TRP A 653 11.93 -4.12 -2.68
N CYS A 654 11.42 -5.29 -3.10
CA CYS A 654 10.52 -5.41 -4.26
C CYS A 654 9.09 -4.91 -3.98
N GLY A 655 8.62 -4.96 -2.72
CA GLY A 655 7.25 -4.56 -2.38
C GLY A 655 7.08 -3.09 -2.04
N ALA A 656 8.03 -2.23 -2.41
CA ALA A 656 7.87 -0.78 -2.23
C ALA A 656 6.58 -0.25 -2.89
N ASP A 657 6.15 -0.88 -3.99
CA ASP A 657 4.91 -0.53 -4.68
C ASP A 657 3.67 -0.68 -3.79
N LEU A 658 3.66 -1.60 -2.83
CA LEU A 658 2.55 -1.76 -1.86
C LEU A 658 2.38 -0.55 -0.93
N GLY A 659 3.43 0.27 -0.78
CA GLY A 659 3.40 1.56 -0.06
C GLY A 659 3.38 2.79 -0.95
N LYS A 660 3.81 2.67 -2.22
CA LYS A 660 3.77 3.74 -3.22
C LYS A 660 2.33 4.09 -3.61
N PHE A 661 1.51 3.08 -3.87
CA PHE A 661 0.12 3.26 -4.28
C PHE A 661 -0.82 3.27 -3.07
N ASP A 662 -1.94 3.99 -3.17
CA ASP A 662 -2.90 4.16 -2.09
C ASP A 662 -3.82 2.92 -1.91
N PHE A 663 -3.26 1.71 -1.85
CA PHE A 663 -4.00 0.46 -1.68
C PHE A 663 -4.89 0.43 -0.43
N GLY A 664 -4.59 1.25 0.58
CA GLY A 664 -5.38 1.34 1.80
C GLY A 664 -5.01 0.30 2.85
N TYR A 665 -3.73 -0.08 2.96
CA TYR A 665 -3.24 -0.79 4.13
C TYR A 665 -3.27 0.12 5.38
N ASP A 666 -3.49 -0.47 6.55
CA ASP A 666 -3.40 0.21 7.85
C ASP A 666 -1.96 0.16 8.40
N ILE A 667 -1.23 -0.91 8.08
CA ILE A 667 0.12 -1.19 8.58
C ILE A 667 1.03 -1.54 7.40
N LEU A 668 2.15 -0.82 7.28
CA LEU A 668 3.19 -1.07 6.27
C LEU A 668 4.52 -1.37 6.97
N ASP A 669 5.16 -2.48 6.64
CA ASP A 669 6.53 -2.83 7.04
C ASP A 669 7.35 -3.21 5.80
N LEU A 670 7.70 -2.19 5.03
CA LEU A 670 8.34 -2.26 3.72
C LEU A 670 9.15 -0.97 3.46
N PRO A 671 10.00 -0.90 2.41
CA PRO A 671 10.78 0.30 2.11
C PRO A 671 9.95 1.41 1.47
N GLU A 672 10.51 2.61 1.44
CA GLU A 672 10.01 3.70 0.59
C GLU A 672 10.16 3.36 -0.91
N ASP A 673 9.56 4.18 -1.78
CA ASP A 673 9.57 4.00 -3.24
C ASP A 673 11.00 3.80 -3.79
N GLN A 674 11.23 2.67 -4.47
CA GLN A 674 12.51 2.35 -5.11
C GLN A 674 12.73 3.17 -6.39
N TRP A 675 11.66 3.65 -7.02
CA TRP A 675 11.69 4.46 -8.24
C TRP A 675 11.77 5.96 -7.90
N ASN A 676 12.60 6.27 -6.91
CA ASN A 676 12.79 7.61 -6.37
C ASN A 676 14.28 7.95 -6.28
N LEU A 677 14.69 9.01 -6.96
CA LEU A 677 16.08 9.45 -7.04
C LEU A 677 16.65 9.83 -5.67
N LYS A 678 15.85 10.42 -4.77
CA LYS A 678 16.28 10.73 -3.39
C LYS A 678 16.46 9.48 -2.55
N TYR A 679 15.69 8.43 -2.79
CA TYR A 679 15.93 7.12 -2.16
C TYR A 679 17.23 6.50 -2.68
N LEU A 680 17.45 6.49 -4.00
CA LEU A 680 18.69 5.98 -4.61
C LEU A 680 19.94 6.73 -4.14
N ILE A 681 19.89 8.07 -4.06
CA ILE A 681 20.99 8.89 -3.52
C ILE A 681 21.30 8.53 -2.05
N ARG A 682 20.27 8.21 -1.24
CA ARG A 682 20.46 7.82 0.18
C ARG A 682 21.13 6.45 0.36
N GLN A 683 21.11 5.56 -0.64
CA GLN A 683 21.90 4.33 -0.60
C GLN A 683 23.40 4.64 -0.68
N GLY A 684 23.75 5.74 -1.33
CA GLY A 684 25.09 6.31 -1.36
C GLY A 684 26.14 5.49 -2.11
N PRO A 685 27.42 5.89 -1.98
CA PRO A 685 28.50 5.31 -2.73
C PRO A 685 28.84 3.91 -2.24
N LYS A 686 29.29 3.06 -3.16
CA LYS A 686 29.38 1.60 -2.99
C LYS A 686 30.28 1.15 -1.85
N ASP A 687 31.43 1.80 -1.62
CA ASP A 687 32.35 1.38 -0.54
C ASP A 687 31.78 1.67 0.85
N ILE A 688 31.19 2.85 1.04
CA ILE A 688 30.49 3.20 2.28
C ILE A 688 29.28 2.29 2.47
N ARG A 689 28.49 2.09 1.41
CA ARG A 689 27.34 1.19 1.39
C ARG A 689 27.73 -0.24 1.76
N LEU A 690 28.81 -0.76 1.18
CA LEU A 690 29.35 -2.09 1.48
C LEU A 690 29.72 -2.20 2.95
N PHE A 691 30.57 -1.30 3.47
CA PHE A 691 30.98 -1.32 4.87
C PHE A 691 29.78 -1.28 5.82
N LEU A 692 28.83 -0.36 5.59
CA LEU A 692 27.63 -0.25 6.42
C LEU A 692 26.75 -1.51 6.33
N SER A 693 26.57 -2.07 5.12
CA SER A 693 25.75 -3.27 4.92
C SER A 693 26.26 -4.48 5.71
N LEU A 694 27.58 -4.62 5.91
CA LEU A 694 28.17 -5.71 6.70
C LEU A 694 27.70 -5.72 8.16
N PHE A 695 27.37 -4.55 8.72
CA PHE A 695 26.99 -4.39 10.12
C PHE A 695 25.54 -3.98 10.33
N LEU A 696 24.88 -3.45 9.30
CA LEU A 696 23.54 -2.88 9.39
C LEU A 696 22.48 -3.65 8.58
N HIS A 697 22.80 -4.82 8.04
CA HIS A 697 21.77 -5.73 7.50
C HIS A 697 21.05 -6.50 8.64
N ASN A 698 20.47 -5.76 9.58
CA ASN A 698 19.79 -6.24 10.78
C ASN A 698 18.74 -5.22 11.27
N ASN A 699 18.14 -5.48 12.43
CA ASN A 699 17.06 -4.66 13.02
C ASN A 699 17.50 -3.22 13.35
N ALA A 700 18.79 -2.99 13.65
CA ALA A 700 19.30 -1.64 13.87
C ALA A 700 19.38 -0.86 12.56
N GLY A 701 19.95 -1.47 11.51
CA GLY A 701 20.02 -0.81 10.21
C GLY A 701 18.67 -0.57 9.57
N ARG A 702 17.69 -1.49 9.73
CA ARG A 702 16.31 -1.26 9.26
C ARG A 702 15.71 0.04 9.82
N ARG A 703 16.03 0.41 11.06
CA ARG A 703 15.51 1.63 11.70
C ARG A 703 16.34 2.88 11.39
N LEU A 704 17.66 2.73 11.28
CA LEU A 704 18.59 3.86 11.16
C LEU A 704 18.87 4.23 9.70
N LEU A 705 19.11 3.21 8.87
CA LEU A 705 19.47 3.31 7.45
C LEU A 705 18.63 2.30 6.63
N PRO A 706 17.30 2.46 6.55
CA PRO A 706 16.43 1.54 5.81
C PRO A 706 16.86 1.35 4.35
N GLU A 707 17.46 2.37 3.73
CA GLU A 707 17.91 2.33 2.34
C GLU A 707 19.12 1.40 2.12
N VAL A 708 19.93 1.21 3.17
CA VAL A 708 21.05 0.25 3.17
C VAL A 708 20.57 -1.14 3.55
N TYR A 709 19.54 -1.24 4.40
CA TYR A 709 18.92 -2.50 4.77
C TYR A 709 18.15 -3.11 3.58
N TYR A 710 17.26 -2.35 2.95
CA TYR A 710 16.47 -2.74 1.78
C TYR A 710 17.22 -2.45 0.47
N LEU A 711 18.46 -2.94 0.38
CA LEU A 711 19.28 -2.77 -0.81
C LEU A 711 18.72 -3.60 -1.97
N GLY A 712 18.46 -2.95 -3.11
CA GLY A 712 17.95 -3.60 -4.32
C GLY A 712 18.84 -4.77 -4.76
N GLY A 713 18.21 -5.88 -5.15
CA GLY A 713 18.89 -7.10 -5.58
C GLY A 713 19.44 -7.99 -4.45
N VAL A 714 19.21 -7.65 -3.17
CA VAL A 714 19.56 -8.51 -2.03
C VAL A 714 18.29 -8.99 -1.34
N PRO A 715 17.89 -10.26 -1.51
CA PRO A 715 16.69 -10.76 -0.87
C PRO A 715 16.90 -10.96 0.62
N GLN A 716 15.85 -10.67 1.38
CA GLN A 716 15.81 -10.77 2.83
C GLN A 716 14.84 -11.88 3.27
N THR A 717 14.83 -12.99 2.53
CA THR A 717 13.79 -14.02 2.62
C THR A 717 13.55 -14.50 4.06
N THR A 718 14.62 -14.86 4.78
CA THR A 718 14.50 -15.32 6.17
C THR A 718 14.02 -14.19 7.10
N GLN A 719 14.56 -12.98 6.97
CA GLN A 719 14.22 -11.84 7.82
C GLN A 719 12.76 -11.39 7.59
N LEU A 720 12.33 -11.35 6.33
CA LEU A 720 10.95 -11.08 5.93
C LEU A 720 10.01 -12.17 6.48
N GLY A 721 10.38 -13.45 6.41
CA GLY A 721 9.62 -14.54 7.02
C GLY A 721 9.44 -14.37 8.54
N VAL A 722 10.51 -14.00 9.26
CA VAL A 722 10.44 -13.68 10.69
C VAL A 722 9.48 -12.51 10.94
N ARG A 723 9.57 -11.43 10.15
CA ARG A 723 8.68 -10.26 10.27
C ARG A 723 7.21 -10.62 9.99
N GLY A 724 6.95 -11.43 8.96
CA GLY A 724 5.63 -11.93 8.62
C GLY A 724 5.01 -12.76 9.76
N ARG A 725 5.75 -13.72 10.32
CA ARG A 725 5.29 -14.52 11.48
C ARG A 725 5.04 -13.65 12.72
N ARG A 726 5.87 -12.64 12.97
CA ARG A 726 5.63 -11.65 14.05
C ARG A 726 4.38 -10.82 13.81
N MET A 727 4.13 -10.41 12.57
CA MET A 727 2.93 -9.66 12.19
C MET A 727 1.67 -10.51 12.42
N ILE A 728 1.68 -11.78 11.99
CA ILE A 728 0.60 -12.74 12.26
C ILE A 728 0.32 -12.82 13.77
N SER A 729 1.36 -13.06 14.59
CA SER A 729 1.19 -13.16 16.05
C SER A 729 0.66 -11.88 16.70
N ARG A 730 0.93 -10.69 16.14
CA ARG A 730 0.41 -9.42 16.63
C ARG A 730 -1.03 -9.19 16.21
N LEU A 731 -1.36 -9.48 14.95
CA LEU A 731 -2.73 -9.35 14.42
C LEU A 731 -3.68 -10.32 15.13
N ALA A 732 -3.24 -11.55 15.38
CA ALA A 732 -3.99 -12.58 16.11
C ALA A 732 -4.43 -12.17 17.52
N GLN A 733 -3.76 -11.19 18.14
CA GLN A 733 -4.07 -10.70 19.49
C GLN A 733 -5.13 -9.59 19.52
N THR A 734 -5.55 -9.07 18.36
CA THR A 734 -6.48 -7.94 18.29
C THR A 734 -7.95 -8.34 18.39
N GLY A 735 -8.29 -9.58 18.04
CA GLY A 735 -9.68 -10.05 17.91
C GLY A 735 -10.48 -9.42 16.78
N GLU A 736 -9.78 -8.73 15.87
CA GLU A 736 -10.33 -8.23 14.61
C GLU A 736 -9.90 -9.19 13.47
N PRO A 737 -10.75 -9.41 12.44
CA PRO A 737 -10.29 -10.08 11.23
C PRO A 737 -9.16 -9.28 10.60
N PHE A 738 -8.20 -9.96 9.97
CA PHE A 738 -7.07 -9.28 9.36
C PHE A 738 -6.77 -9.79 7.96
N SER A 739 -6.18 -8.90 7.16
CA SER A 739 -5.60 -9.18 5.86
C SER A 739 -4.12 -8.87 5.91
N LEU A 740 -3.27 -9.82 5.51
CA LEU A 740 -1.83 -9.67 5.49
C LEU A 740 -1.28 -10.05 4.11
N ASN A 741 -0.68 -9.10 3.40
CA ASN A 741 0.08 -9.37 2.20
C ASN A 741 1.59 -9.49 2.52
N LEU A 742 2.16 -10.67 2.30
CA LEU A 742 3.58 -10.96 2.39
C LEU A 742 4.14 -11.10 0.99
N PHE A 743 4.98 -10.14 0.56
CA PHE A 743 5.54 -10.12 -0.79
C PHE A 743 7.06 -10.19 -0.76
N TYR A 744 7.65 -11.20 -1.40
CA TYR A 744 9.07 -11.55 -1.27
C TYR A 744 9.86 -11.22 -2.54
N SER A 745 11.06 -10.65 -2.42
CA SER A 745 11.99 -10.48 -3.56
C SER A 745 12.81 -11.73 -3.88
N THR A 746 12.54 -12.85 -3.20
CA THR A 746 13.40 -14.05 -3.20
C THR A 746 13.74 -14.53 -4.60
N THR A 747 12.76 -14.54 -5.50
CA THR A 747 12.91 -15.04 -6.88
C THR A 747 13.22 -13.93 -7.90
N HIS A 748 13.41 -12.68 -7.48
CA HIS A 748 13.76 -11.57 -8.37
C HIS A 748 15.26 -11.62 -8.76
N PRO A 749 15.66 -11.24 -9.99
CA PRO A 749 17.06 -11.11 -10.38
C PRO A 749 17.83 -10.12 -9.46
N PRO A 750 19.12 -10.35 -9.15
CA PRO A 750 20.04 -11.28 -9.80
C PRO A 750 20.04 -12.71 -9.22
N PHE A 751 18.97 -13.19 -8.59
CA PHE A 751 18.87 -14.57 -8.07
C PHE A 751 19.97 -14.91 -7.05
N ALA A 752 20.10 -14.05 -6.04
CA ALA A 752 20.88 -14.38 -4.86
C ALA A 752 19.97 -15.12 -3.86
N SER A 753 20.50 -16.11 -3.15
CA SER A 753 19.80 -16.74 -2.03
C SER A 753 20.74 -16.95 -0.85
N GLU A 754 20.19 -17.17 0.33
CA GLU A 754 21.00 -17.41 1.53
C GLU A 754 21.54 -18.85 1.56
N TYR A 755 22.56 -19.13 2.35
CA TYR A 755 23.01 -20.49 2.60
C TYR A 755 21.89 -21.29 3.30
N PRO A 756 21.60 -22.54 2.91
CA PRO A 756 22.34 -23.38 1.95
C PRO A 756 21.80 -23.33 0.50
N TYR A 757 20.87 -22.45 0.18
CA TYR A 757 20.10 -22.50 -1.07
C TYR A 757 20.93 -22.19 -2.32
N TYR A 758 21.82 -21.18 -2.28
CA TYR A 758 22.66 -20.84 -3.43
C TYR A 758 23.67 -21.93 -3.82
N VAL A 759 23.91 -22.92 -2.94
CA VAL A 759 24.75 -24.10 -3.23
C VAL A 759 23.96 -25.38 -3.47
N ARG A 760 22.65 -25.39 -3.22
CA ARG A 760 21.83 -26.61 -3.18
C ARG A 760 21.71 -27.27 -4.55
N HIS A 761 21.48 -26.46 -5.58
CA HIS A 761 21.29 -26.93 -6.96
C HIS A 761 22.42 -26.47 -7.90
N ALA A 762 23.17 -25.44 -7.50
CA ALA A 762 24.29 -24.91 -8.27
C ALA A 762 25.42 -25.94 -8.41
N ASN A 763 26.14 -25.89 -9.53
CA ASN A 763 27.27 -26.79 -9.74
C ASN A 763 28.38 -26.49 -8.70
N PRO A 764 28.77 -27.48 -7.86
CA PRO A 764 29.79 -27.28 -6.83
C PRO A 764 31.14 -26.84 -7.39
N THR A 765 31.52 -27.35 -8.57
CA THR A 765 32.81 -27.07 -9.22
C THR A 765 32.78 -25.82 -10.10
N TYR A 766 31.60 -25.22 -10.35
CA TYR A 766 31.49 -23.99 -11.11
C TYR A 766 32.33 -22.88 -10.47
N ALA A 767 33.11 -22.18 -11.30
CA ALA A 767 34.08 -21.17 -10.89
C ALA A 767 34.00 -19.87 -11.72
N GLY A 768 32.95 -19.71 -12.54
CA GLY A 768 32.68 -18.49 -13.32
C GLY A 768 32.09 -17.35 -12.49
N GLU A 769 31.74 -16.24 -13.12
CA GLU A 769 31.33 -15.01 -12.42
C GLU A 769 29.96 -15.14 -11.73
N SER A 770 29.06 -15.97 -12.28
CA SER A 770 27.70 -16.19 -11.76
C SER A 770 27.64 -17.24 -10.63
N LYS A 771 28.64 -17.27 -9.74
CA LYS A 771 28.73 -18.30 -8.67
C LYS A 771 27.63 -18.17 -7.62
N PHE A 772 27.22 -16.94 -7.33
CA PHE A 772 26.35 -16.61 -6.19
C PHE A 772 25.06 -15.88 -6.58
N ALA A 773 25.09 -15.25 -7.76
CA ALA A 773 24.02 -14.45 -8.35
C ALA A 773 24.35 -14.29 -9.84
N MET A 774 23.37 -13.95 -10.67
CA MET A 774 23.56 -13.56 -12.06
C MET A 774 24.53 -12.37 -12.15
N ALA A 775 25.63 -12.58 -12.86
CA ALA A 775 26.74 -11.64 -12.84
C ALA A 775 26.39 -10.27 -13.46
N ARG A 776 26.98 -9.21 -12.88
CA ARG A 776 27.03 -7.85 -13.41
C ARG A 776 25.66 -7.14 -13.57
N LEU A 777 24.71 -7.43 -12.69
CA LEU A 777 23.40 -6.74 -12.64
C LEU A 777 23.31 -5.75 -11.46
N THR A 778 24.38 -5.02 -11.16
CA THR A 778 24.45 -4.12 -10.00
C THR A 778 24.47 -2.63 -10.36
N GLU A 779 24.66 -2.30 -11.64
CA GLU A 779 24.71 -0.93 -12.14
C GLU A 779 23.71 -0.76 -13.29
N PRO A 780 22.93 0.34 -13.34
CA PRO A 780 21.95 0.57 -14.40
C PRO A 780 22.53 0.44 -15.81
N PHE A 781 23.70 1.04 -16.08
CA PHE A 781 24.37 0.96 -17.39
C PHE A 781 24.76 -0.48 -17.78
N GLU A 782 25.19 -1.28 -16.80
CA GLU A 782 25.58 -2.66 -17.04
C GLU A 782 24.35 -3.55 -17.25
N ILE A 783 23.24 -3.27 -16.56
CA ILE A 783 21.94 -3.92 -16.78
C ILE A 783 21.43 -3.61 -18.21
N ILE A 784 21.43 -2.33 -18.60
CA ILE A 784 21.05 -1.88 -19.96
C ILE A 784 21.90 -2.60 -21.01
N ARG A 785 23.22 -2.66 -20.83
CA ARG A 785 24.11 -3.36 -21.76
C ARG A 785 23.80 -4.86 -21.81
N ARG A 786 23.72 -5.53 -20.66
CA ARG A 786 23.48 -6.98 -20.56
C ARG A 786 22.13 -7.41 -21.09
N GLN A 787 21.11 -6.57 -21.00
CA GLN A 787 19.80 -6.90 -21.56
C GLN A 787 19.80 -6.94 -23.10
N GLY A 788 20.75 -6.26 -23.73
CA GLY A 788 21.00 -6.37 -25.18
C GLY A 788 21.99 -7.47 -25.57
N GLU A 789 22.60 -8.19 -24.62
CA GLU A 789 23.56 -9.27 -24.91
C GLU A 789 22.82 -10.60 -25.21
N PRO A 790 23.33 -11.44 -26.13
CA PRO A 790 22.69 -12.70 -26.50
C PRO A 790 22.92 -13.80 -25.45
N ARG A 791 22.21 -14.93 -25.60
CA ARG A 791 22.22 -16.06 -24.65
C ARG A 791 23.63 -16.58 -24.34
N GLU A 792 24.53 -16.58 -25.32
CA GLU A 792 25.88 -17.15 -25.23
C GLU A 792 26.78 -16.44 -24.22
N GLU A 793 26.46 -15.19 -23.86
CA GLU A 793 27.17 -14.40 -22.84
C GLU A 793 26.78 -14.77 -21.40
N PHE A 794 25.85 -15.73 -21.23
CA PHE A 794 25.30 -16.14 -19.94
C PHE A 794 25.52 -17.62 -19.65
N ASP A 795 26.03 -17.91 -18.44
CA ASP A 795 26.12 -19.26 -17.89
C ASP A 795 24.72 -19.76 -17.45
N LEU A 796 23.85 -20.04 -18.42
CA LEU A 796 22.41 -20.21 -18.16
C LEU A 796 22.10 -21.36 -17.19
N ASP A 797 22.74 -22.51 -17.34
CA ASP A 797 22.51 -23.66 -16.45
C ASP A 797 22.80 -23.32 -14.99
N GLN A 798 23.84 -22.52 -14.76
CA GLN A 798 24.21 -22.03 -13.43
C GLN A 798 23.19 -20.99 -12.93
N ILE A 799 22.71 -20.09 -13.78
CA ILE A 799 21.69 -19.10 -13.44
C ILE A 799 20.36 -19.77 -13.08
N LEU A 800 19.92 -20.76 -13.86
CA LEU A 800 18.72 -21.55 -13.58
C LEU A 800 18.85 -22.33 -12.27
N ALA A 801 20.02 -22.88 -11.97
CA ALA A 801 20.26 -23.55 -10.70
C ALA A 801 20.24 -22.60 -9.49
N LEU A 802 20.71 -21.36 -9.65
CA LEU A 802 20.58 -20.31 -8.63
C LEU A 802 19.11 -19.90 -8.44
N TYR A 803 18.36 -19.76 -9.53
CA TYR A 803 16.92 -19.48 -9.49
C TYR A 803 16.15 -20.60 -8.77
N ASP A 804 16.42 -21.87 -9.09
CA ASP A 804 15.84 -23.02 -8.39
C ASP A 804 16.18 -22.97 -6.87
N GLY A 805 17.40 -22.56 -6.51
CA GLY A 805 17.77 -22.30 -5.11
C GLY A 805 16.89 -21.24 -4.45
N CYS A 806 16.60 -20.15 -5.15
CA CYS A 806 15.69 -19.10 -4.68
C CYS A 806 14.27 -19.63 -4.49
N VAL A 807 13.75 -20.41 -5.45
CA VAL A 807 12.42 -21.04 -5.36
C VAL A 807 12.34 -21.97 -4.13
N ALA A 808 13.36 -22.80 -3.90
CA ALA A 808 13.41 -23.68 -2.74
C ALA A 808 13.46 -22.89 -1.42
N GLN A 809 14.15 -21.74 -1.39
CA GLN A 809 14.17 -20.87 -0.21
C GLN A 809 12.79 -20.27 0.08
N PHE A 810 12.09 -19.80 -0.97
CA PHE A 810 10.74 -19.27 -0.85
C PHE A 810 9.77 -20.35 -0.34
N ASP A 811 9.82 -21.56 -0.90
CA ASP A 811 9.01 -22.70 -0.46
C ASP A 811 9.22 -23.03 1.03
N ASP A 812 10.46 -23.05 1.50
CA ASP A 812 10.76 -23.31 2.92
C ASP A 812 10.19 -22.22 3.84
N GLU A 813 10.16 -20.94 3.41
CA GLU A 813 9.48 -19.88 4.16
C GLU A 813 7.95 -20.00 4.13
N VAL A 814 7.35 -20.40 3.01
CA VAL A 814 5.91 -20.74 2.93
C VAL A 814 5.58 -21.83 3.94
N GLY A 815 6.40 -22.90 4.00
CA GLY A 815 6.24 -23.97 4.97
C GLY A 815 6.31 -23.50 6.43
N LYS A 816 7.23 -22.59 6.75
CA LYS A 816 7.34 -21.98 8.10
C LYS A 816 6.13 -21.10 8.42
N LEU A 817 5.60 -20.35 7.45
CA LEU A 817 4.41 -19.52 7.63
C LEU A 817 3.17 -20.36 7.91
N VAL A 818 2.93 -21.41 7.12
CA VAL A 818 1.80 -22.33 7.32
C VAL A 818 1.88 -23.02 8.69
N LYS A 819 3.06 -23.54 9.07
CA LYS A 819 3.28 -24.12 10.42
C LYS A 819 3.03 -23.11 11.53
N HIS A 820 3.35 -21.84 11.32
CA HIS A 820 3.06 -20.79 12.29
C HIS A 820 1.54 -20.57 12.41
N LEU A 821 0.80 -20.55 11.30
CA LEU A 821 -0.67 -20.44 11.33
C LEU A 821 -1.31 -21.61 12.08
N GLU A 822 -0.84 -22.84 11.83
CA GLU A 822 -1.26 -24.04 12.58
C GLU A 822 -1.00 -23.86 14.08
N ALA A 823 0.20 -23.42 14.46
CA ALA A 823 0.57 -23.23 15.85
C ALA A 823 -0.23 -22.11 16.56
N ASN A 824 -0.70 -21.10 15.81
CA ASN A 824 -1.60 -20.05 16.33
C ASN A 824 -3.08 -20.47 16.29
N ARG A 825 -3.42 -21.68 15.79
CA ARG A 825 -4.79 -22.17 15.54
C ARG A 825 -5.59 -21.26 14.59
N LEU A 826 -4.90 -20.72 13.59
CA LEU A 826 -5.46 -19.82 12.59
C LEU A 826 -5.71 -20.49 11.24
N LEU A 827 -5.05 -21.61 10.95
CA LEU A 827 -5.06 -22.22 9.60
C LEU A 827 -6.49 -22.48 9.09
N ASP A 828 -7.36 -23.05 9.92
CA ASP A 828 -8.73 -23.41 9.54
C ASP A 828 -9.64 -22.18 9.31
N ASP A 829 -9.29 -21.03 9.88
CA ASP A 829 -10.05 -19.77 9.80
C ASP A 829 -9.27 -18.69 9.01
N THR A 830 -8.44 -19.14 8.06
CA THR A 830 -7.65 -18.26 7.21
C THR A 830 -7.77 -18.69 5.75
N LEU A 831 -8.16 -17.77 4.88
CA LEU A 831 -8.00 -17.88 3.44
C LEU A 831 -6.56 -17.55 3.07
N ILE A 832 -5.84 -18.50 2.47
CA ILE A 832 -4.48 -18.33 1.98
C ILE A 832 -4.50 -18.21 0.47
N VAL A 833 -3.88 -17.16 -0.08
CA VAL A 833 -3.69 -16.95 -1.51
C VAL A 833 -2.20 -16.89 -1.81
N LEU A 834 -1.66 -17.91 -2.47
CA LEU A 834 -0.30 -17.90 -2.99
C LEU A 834 -0.30 -17.47 -4.45
N TYR A 835 0.54 -16.50 -4.80
CA TYR A 835 0.55 -15.88 -6.11
C TYR A 835 1.98 -15.52 -6.58
N SER A 836 2.11 -15.14 -7.84
CA SER A 836 3.23 -14.33 -8.34
C SER A 836 2.69 -13.10 -9.07
N ASP A 837 3.42 -12.00 -9.03
CA ASP A 837 3.12 -10.80 -9.81
C ASP A 837 3.51 -10.96 -11.28
N HIS A 838 4.56 -11.71 -11.58
CA HIS A 838 4.94 -12.15 -12.92
C HIS A 838 5.97 -13.28 -12.83
N GLY A 839 6.34 -13.85 -13.98
CA GLY A 839 7.52 -14.69 -14.11
C GLY A 839 8.65 -13.94 -14.82
N MET A 840 9.48 -14.67 -15.56
CA MET A 840 10.61 -14.12 -16.30
C MET A 840 11.06 -15.07 -17.41
N GLU A 841 11.55 -14.50 -18.51
CA GLU A 841 12.24 -15.24 -19.56
C GLU A 841 13.73 -15.43 -19.25
N PHE A 842 14.23 -16.61 -19.63
CA PHE A 842 15.60 -17.10 -19.52
C PHE A 842 16.11 -17.50 -20.93
N PHE A 843 15.89 -16.64 -21.92
CA PHE A 843 16.24 -16.82 -23.33
C PHE A 843 15.44 -17.89 -24.09
N GLU A 844 14.26 -18.30 -23.62
CA GLU A 844 13.38 -19.19 -24.40
C GLU A 844 12.98 -18.56 -25.75
N HIS A 845 12.86 -17.22 -25.80
CA HIS A 845 12.56 -16.43 -27.00
C HIS A 845 13.63 -15.40 -27.35
N GLY A 846 14.90 -15.68 -27.02
CA GLY A 846 16.03 -14.82 -27.40
C GLY A 846 16.26 -13.59 -26.52
N THR A 847 15.41 -13.37 -25.52
CA THR A 847 15.57 -12.32 -24.50
C THR A 847 15.52 -12.88 -23.08
N TRP A 848 16.04 -12.13 -22.12
CA TRP A 848 15.88 -12.40 -20.70
C TRP A 848 15.28 -11.17 -20.01
N GLY A 849 14.52 -11.38 -18.95
CA GLY A 849 13.82 -10.29 -18.27
C GLY A 849 12.36 -10.62 -18.00
N GLN A 850 11.76 -9.83 -17.11
CA GLN A 850 10.31 -9.82 -16.97
C GLN A 850 9.69 -9.12 -18.20
N GLY A 851 8.55 -9.59 -18.70
CA GLY A 851 7.64 -8.89 -19.61
C GLY A 851 8.24 -8.18 -20.82
N ASN A 852 9.34 -8.69 -21.38
CA ASN A 852 9.99 -8.13 -22.57
C ASN A 852 9.36 -8.62 -23.88
N SER A 853 8.62 -9.72 -23.83
CA SER A 853 7.95 -10.32 -24.98
C SER A 853 6.55 -10.78 -24.58
N ALA A 854 5.62 -10.71 -25.52
CA ALA A 854 4.28 -11.30 -25.39
C ALA A 854 4.23 -12.74 -25.96
N LEU A 855 5.32 -13.22 -26.57
CA LEU A 855 5.40 -14.52 -27.23
C LEU A 855 5.42 -15.68 -26.22
N GLY A 856 6.29 -15.59 -25.22
CA GLY A 856 6.46 -16.61 -24.18
C GLY A 856 5.44 -16.51 -23.05
N ASP A 857 5.14 -17.66 -22.44
CA ASP A 857 4.31 -17.72 -21.24
C ASP A 857 5.13 -17.57 -19.95
N PHE A 858 6.45 -17.65 -20.01
CA PHE A 858 7.31 -17.67 -18.82
C PHE A 858 7.29 -16.37 -18.02
N SER A 859 6.99 -15.23 -18.65
CA SER A 859 6.76 -13.94 -17.97
C SER A 859 5.31 -13.73 -17.55
N ALA A 860 4.35 -14.10 -18.41
CA ALA A 860 2.94 -13.76 -18.22
C ALA A 860 2.16 -14.79 -17.40
N ARG A 861 2.53 -16.07 -17.43
CA ARG A 861 1.86 -17.16 -16.70
C ARG A 861 2.47 -17.33 -15.32
N VAL A 862 1.66 -17.16 -14.29
CA VAL A 862 2.05 -17.17 -12.88
C VAL A 862 1.39 -18.32 -12.11
N PRO A 863 2.00 -18.80 -11.01
CA PRO A 863 1.32 -19.72 -10.12
C PRO A 863 0.21 -19.01 -9.34
N LEU A 864 -0.93 -19.69 -9.18
CA LEU A 864 -2.01 -19.26 -8.30
C LEU A 864 -2.54 -20.48 -7.52
N VAL A 865 -2.48 -20.41 -6.20
CA VAL A 865 -2.99 -21.44 -5.29
C VAL A 865 -3.83 -20.78 -4.21
N LEU A 866 -5.06 -21.25 -4.03
CA LEU A 866 -5.93 -20.84 -2.92
C LEU A 866 -6.09 -22.03 -1.97
N SER A 867 -6.08 -21.79 -0.66
CA SER A 867 -6.28 -22.84 0.34
C SER A 867 -6.90 -22.26 1.63
N GLY A 868 -7.38 -23.14 2.51
CA GLY A 868 -7.95 -22.78 3.81
C GLY A 868 -9.44 -22.42 3.73
N ALA A 869 -9.86 -21.42 4.50
CA ALA A 869 -11.26 -21.11 4.76
C ALA A 869 -12.06 -20.87 3.47
N GLY A 870 -13.12 -21.66 3.26
CA GLY A 870 -14.04 -21.54 2.13
C GLY A 870 -13.54 -22.14 0.80
N VAL A 871 -12.35 -22.74 0.77
CA VAL A 871 -11.74 -23.28 -0.46
C VAL A 871 -11.89 -24.80 -0.53
N ALA A 872 -12.25 -25.31 -1.71
CA ALA A 872 -12.30 -26.76 -1.95
C ALA A 872 -10.88 -27.37 -1.99
N SER A 873 -10.73 -28.54 -1.37
CA SER A 873 -9.45 -29.25 -1.26
C SER A 873 -9.19 -30.19 -2.44
N GLY A 874 -7.92 -30.39 -2.79
CA GLY A 874 -7.47 -31.35 -3.81
C GLY A 874 -7.87 -31.01 -5.24
N ARG A 875 -8.08 -29.73 -5.58
CA ARG A 875 -8.56 -29.31 -6.90
C ARG A 875 -7.42 -28.79 -7.77
N VAL A 876 -7.44 -29.16 -9.04
CA VAL A 876 -6.58 -28.59 -10.08
C VAL A 876 -7.48 -28.10 -11.19
N ILE A 877 -7.39 -26.81 -11.48
CA ILE A 877 -8.16 -26.14 -12.55
C ILE A 877 -7.17 -25.68 -13.62
N SER A 878 -7.40 -26.11 -14.86
CA SER A 878 -6.50 -25.85 -15.98
C SER A 878 -7.05 -24.85 -16.99
N ASP A 879 -8.31 -24.45 -16.85
CA ASP A 879 -8.91 -23.32 -17.54
C ASP A 879 -8.05 -22.06 -17.37
N VAL A 880 -8.07 -21.21 -18.40
CA VAL A 880 -7.42 -19.91 -18.36
C VAL A 880 -8.09 -19.06 -17.27
N VAL A 881 -7.27 -18.49 -16.40
CA VAL A 881 -7.68 -17.51 -15.38
C VAL A 881 -6.69 -16.36 -15.36
N ARG A 882 -7.01 -15.26 -14.67
CA ARG A 882 -6.19 -14.05 -14.68
C ARG A 882 -6.00 -13.50 -13.28
N THR A 883 -4.94 -12.73 -13.07
CA THR A 883 -4.75 -12.07 -11.77
C THR A 883 -5.83 -11.05 -11.44
N VAL A 884 -6.50 -10.45 -12.45
CA VAL A 884 -7.69 -9.60 -12.22
C VAL A 884 -8.85 -10.35 -11.58
N ASP A 885 -8.91 -11.68 -11.71
CA ASP A 885 -9.95 -12.52 -11.11
C ASP A 885 -9.73 -12.77 -9.61
N VAL A 886 -8.55 -12.42 -9.06
CA VAL A 886 -8.19 -12.69 -7.66
C VAL A 886 -9.02 -11.87 -6.68
N MET A 887 -9.12 -10.54 -6.86
CA MET A 887 -9.92 -9.69 -5.97
C MET A 887 -11.38 -10.15 -5.85
N PRO A 888 -12.16 -10.31 -6.94
CA PRO A 888 -13.55 -10.75 -6.84
C PRO A 888 -13.68 -12.15 -6.24
N THR A 889 -12.74 -13.07 -6.52
CA THR A 889 -12.71 -14.40 -5.90
C THR A 889 -12.51 -14.34 -4.39
N VAL A 890 -11.57 -13.52 -3.92
CA VAL A 890 -11.31 -13.33 -2.48
C VAL A 890 -12.53 -12.73 -1.79
N LEU A 891 -13.18 -11.74 -2.41
CA LEU A 891 -14.38 -11.13 -1.85
C LEU A 891 -15.54 -12.14 -1.73
N ASP A 892 -15.77 -12.98 -2.76
CA ASP A 892 -16.78 -14.04 -2.74
C ASP A 892 -16.50 -15.05 -1.61
N LEU A 893 -15.27 -15.56 -1.52
CA LEU A 893 -14.87 -16.52 -0.48
C LEU A 893 -15.03 -15.96 0.95
N LEU A 894 -14.77 -14.66 1.13
CA LEU A 894 -14.95 -13.96 2.41
C LEU A 894 -16.39 -13.49 2.65
N LYS A 895 -17.32 -13.77 1.74
CA LYS A 895 -18.72 -13.28 1.76
C LYS A 895 -18.77 -11.76 1.96
N ALA A 896 -17.93 -11.07 1.21
CA ALA A 896 -17.87 -9.62 1.13
C ALA A 896 -18.78 -9.11 0.00
N PRO A 897 -19.22 -7.84 0.04
CA PRO A 897 -19.94 -7.23 -1.08
C PRO A 897 -19.13 -7.32 -2.37
N SER A 898 -19.80 -7.64 -3.47
CA SER A 898 -19.20 -7.56 -4.80
C SER A 898 -18.86 -6.10 -5.12
N VAL A 899 -17.73 -5.87 -5.77
CA VAL A 899 -17.39 -4.57 -6.32
C VAL A 899 -17.40 -4.63 -7.85
N ARG A 900 -17.65 -3.48 -8.47
CA ARG A 900 -17.50 -3.35 -9.92
C ARG A 900 -16.00 -3.41 -10.26
N CYS A 901 -15.60 -4.48 -10.95
CA CYS A 901 -14.26 -4.70 -11.49
C CYS A 901 -14.37 -5.50 -12.80
N ASP A 902 -13.25 -5.70 -13.51
CA ASP A 902 -13.21 -6.45 -14.77
C ASP A 902 -13.06 -7.97 -14.56
N GLY A 903 -12.44 -8.35 -13.44
CA GLY A 903 -12.29 -9.75 -13.07
C GLY A 903 -13.61 -10.42 -12.69
N VAL A 904 -13.61 -11.75 -12.75
CA VAL A 904 -14.74 -12.60 -12.34
C VAL A 904 -14.36 -13.47 -11.15
N SER A 905 -15.33 -13.83 -10.30
CA SER A 905 -15.09 -14.75 -9.20
C SER A 905 -14.86 -16.17 -9.73
N LEU A 906 -13.77 -16.80 -9.27
CA LEU A 906 -13.44 -18.20 -9.55
C LEU A 906 -14.04 -19.16 -8.51
N ALA A 907 -14.78 -18.65 -7.52
CA ALA A 907 -15.26 -19.44 -6.39
C ALA A 907 -16.18 -20.60 -6.80
N ASP A 908 -17.04 -20.39 -7.80
CA ASP A 908 -17.94 -21.42 -8.28
C ASP A 908 -17.20 -22.56 -8.99
N ALA A 909 -16.14 -22.26 -9.77
CA ALA A 909 -15.31 -23.30 -10.38
C ALA A 909 -14.55 -24.14 -9.35
N MET A 910 -14.20 -23.56 -8.20
CA MET A 910 -13.61 -24.32 -7.09
C MET A 910 -14.64 -25.28 -6.47
N ARG A 911 -15.89 -24.80 -6.27
CA ARG A 911 -17.01 -25.55 -5.66
C ARG A 911 -17.57 -26.64 -6.58
N GLU A 912 -17.68 -26.38 -7.88
CA GLU A 912 -18.38 -27.23 -8.86
C GLU A 912 -17.39 -27.92 -9.83
N PRO A 913 -17.14 -29.23 -9.69
CA PRO A 913 -16.28 -29.97 -10.63
C PRO A 913 -16.78 -29.91 -12.07
N GLY A 914 -15.90 -29.58 -13.01
CA GLY A 914 -16.20 -29.59 -14.44
C GLY A 914 -16.85 -28.32 -14.97
N ARG A 915 -17.00 -27.27 -14.15
CA ARG A 915 -17.44 -25.96 -14.62
C ARG A 915 -16.38 -25.32 -15.51
N ILE A 916 -16.75 -25.06 -16.76
CA ILE A 916 -15.91 -24.37 -17.75
C ILE A 916 -16.00 -22.86 -17.48
N LEU A 917 -14.85 -22.19 -17.43
CA LEU A 917 -14.78 -20.75 -17.13
C LEU A 917 -14.83 -19.86 -18.39
N ASP A 918 -14.44 -20.38 -19.55
CA ASP A 918 -14.43 -19.69 -20.85
C ASP A 918 -13.86 -18.26 -20.79
N LEU A 919 -12.74 -18.10 -20.07
CA LEU A 919 -12.07 -16.81 -19.90
C LEU A 919 -10.92 -16.66 -20.86
N LYS A 920 -10.80 -15.46 -21.43
CA LYS A 920 -9.67 -15.06 -22.26
C LYS A 920 -8.64 -14.32 -21.43
N ALA A 921 -7.36 -14.67 -21.60
CA ALA A 921 -6.25 -13.95 -21.01
C ALA A 921 -5.73 -12.89 -21.98
N PHE A 922 -5.55 -11.66 -21.48
CA PHE A 922 -4.93 -10.56 -22.21
C PHE A 922 -3.63 -10.18 -21.51
N ASN A 923 -2.62 -9.81 -22.28
CA ASN A 923 -1.36 -9.33 -21.74
C ASN A 923 -0.72 -8.27 -22.63
N GLU A 924 -0.02 -7.35 -21.98
CA GLU A 924 0.87 -6.38 -22.61
C GLU A 924 2.28 -6.42 -22.05
N THR A 925 3.27 -6.16 -22.91
CA THR A 925 4.65 -6.01 -22.44
C THR A 925 4.79 -4.81 -21.52
N GLY A 926 5.80 -4.88 -20.65
CA GLY A 926 6.23 -3.74 -19.86
C GLY A 926 7.09 -2.78 -20.69
N ILE A 927 7.74 -1.86 -19.99
CA ILE A 927 8.74 -0.99 -20.61
C ILE A 927 10.05 -1.75 -20.77
N TRP A 928 10.63 -1.65 -21.96
CA TRP A 928 11.95 -2.16 -22.27
C TRP A 928 13.00 -1.18 -21.80
N ILE A 929 14.01 -1.71 -21.12
CA ILE A 929 15.12 -0.91 -20.58
C ILE A 929 16.12 -0.54 -21.70
N THR A 930 16.16 -1.35 -22.76
CA THR A 930 16.99 -1.22 -23.95
C THR A 930 16.29 -1.91 -25.13
N THR A 931 16.85 -1.80 -26.34
CA THR A 931 16.39 -2.58 -27.50
C THR A 931 16.51 -4.07 -27.20
N VAL A 932 15.38 -4.77 -27.24
CA VAL A 932 15.32 -6.20 -26.95
C VAL A 932 15.82 -7.01 -28.14
N PRO A 933 16.78 -7.94 -27.96
CA PRO A 933 17.20 -8.85 -29.02
C PRO A 933 16.03 -9.70 -29.53
N GLY A 934 15.96 -9.92 -30.84
CA GLY A 934 14.94 -10.78 -31.47
C GLY A 934 13.61 -10.08 -31.79
N MET A 935 13.50 -8.77 -31.60
CA MET A 935 12.36 -7.98 -32.09
C MET A 935 12.23 -8.07 -33.62
N PRO A 936 11.00 -8.05 -34.17
CA PRO A 936 10.80 -8.09 -35.62
C PRO A 936 11.39 -6.86 -36.31
N GLU A 937 11.78 -7.01 -37.58
CA GLU A 937 12.27 -5.89 -38.38
C GLU A 937 11.18 -4.82 -38.53
N GLY A 938 11.56 -3.55 -38.34
CA GLY A 938 10.63 -2.42 -38.38
C GLY A 938 9.68 -2.34 -37.17
N HIS A 939 9.98 -3.02 -36.06
CA HIS A 939 9.22 -2.88 -34.81
C HIS A 939 9.29 -1.45 -34.27
N LEU A 940 8.19 -0.96 -33.69
CA LEU A 940 8.16 0.38 -33.09
C LEU A 940 9.08 0.44 -31.87
N THR A 941 10.01 1.40 -31.85
CA THR A 941 10.98 1.56 -30.77
C THR A 941 10.87 2.92 -30.08
N TYR A 942 11.45 3.00 -28.89
CA TYR A 942 11.63 4.23 -28.11
C TYR A 942 13.03 4.21 -27.46
N PRO A 943 13.52 5.36 -26.97
CA PRO A 943 14.84 5.44 -26.36
C PRO A 943 15.03 4.54 -25.14
N ASP A 944 16.28 4.30 -24.77
CA ASP A 944 16.61 3.52 -23.57
C ASP A 944 16.11 4.16 -22.27
N LEU A 945 16.15 3.40 -21.18
CA LEU A 945 15.62 3.81 -19.88
C LEU A 945 16.17 5.17 -19.38
N LEU A 946 17.44 5.47 -19.64
CA LEU A 946 18.06 6.70 -19.13
C LEU A 946 17.59 7.93 -19.90
N GLU A 947 17.28 7.78 -21.19
CA GLU A 947 16.67 8.84 -21.97
C GLU A 947 15.16 8.95 -21.74
N LEU A 948 14.48 7.82 -21.49
CA LEU A 948 13.03 7.74 -21.30
C LEU A 948 12.53 8.45 -20.04
N LEU A 949 13.30 8.39 -18.95
CA LEU A 949 12.88 8.87 -17.63
C LEU A 949 13.29 10.34 -17.36
N ASP A 950 12.50 11.02 -16.53
CA ASP A 950 12.84 12.29 -15.88
C ASP A 950 12.39 12.24 -14.41
N VAL A 951 12.78 13.25 -13.65
CA VAL A 951 12.22 13.49 -12.32
C VAL A 951 10.94 14.30 -12.47
N ASP A 952 9.80 13.64 -12.25
CA ASP A 952 8.45 14.25 -12.34
C ASP A 952 8.29 15.41 -11.35
N ASN A 953 8.83 15.24 -10.15
CA ASN A 953 8.68 16.19 -9.06
C ASN A 953 9.98 16.31 -8.23
N ASP A 954 10.65 17.45 -8.30
CA ASP A 954 11.91 17.68 -7.59
C ASP A 954 11.79 17.63 -6.05
N ALA A 955 10.59 17.90 -5.53
CA ALA A 955 10.35 17.86 -4.09
C ALA A 955 10.31 16.41 -3.57
N THR A 956 9.77 15.48 -4.33
CA THR A 956 9.70 14.05 -3.95
C THR A 956 10.89 13.26 -4.50
N GLY A 957 11.36 13.57 -5.70
CA GLY A 957 12.41 12.85 -6.42
C GLY A 957 11.87 11.66 -7.25
N THR A 958 10.56 11.58 -7.49
CA THR A 958 9.91 10.47 -8.20
C THR A 958 10.33 10.43 -9.66
N LEU A 959 10.71 9.24 -10.13
CA LEU A 959 11.07 9.00 -11.53
C LEU A 959 9.82 8.57 -12.31
N ALA A 960 9.59 9.22 -13.45
CA ALA A 960 8.50 8.89 -14.35
C ALA A 960 8.94 8.97 -15.82
N ILE A 961 8.17 8.36 -16.71
CA ILE A 961 8.36 8.50 -18.16
C ILE A 961 8.11 9.95 -18.57
N LYS A 962 8.97 10.51 -19.41
CA LYS A 962 8.75 11.85 -19.99
C LYS A 962 7.46 11.85 -20.81
N ALA A 963 6.66 12.90 -20.65
CA ALA A 963 5.42 13.08 -21.39
C ALA A 963 5.60 12.94 -22.92
N ALA A 964 6.73 13.41 -23.46
CA ALA A 964 7.05 13.31 -24.89
C ALA A 964 7.21 11.87 -25.43
N TYR A 965 7.53 10.90 -24.56
CA TYR A 965 7.70 9.50 -24.95
C TYR A 965 6.50 8.62 -24.57
N TRP A 966 5.53 9.14 -23.81
CA TRP A 966 4.41 8.35 -23.29
C TRP A 966 3.62 7.63 -24.40
N GLU A 967 3.20 8.37 -25.43
CA GLU A 967 2.39 7.81 -26.52
C GLU A 967 3.15 6.74 -27.31
N ILE A 968 4.41 7.01 -27.68
CA ILE A 968 5.22 6.05 -28.42
C ILE A 968 5.54 4.81 -27.59
N THR A 969 5.78 4.95 -26.27
CA THR A 969 5.99 3.80 -25.39
C THR A 969 4.74 2.93 -25.32
N LEU A 970 3.54 3.51 -25.24
CA LEU A 970 2.31 2.72 -25.24
C LEU A 970 2.04 2.03 -26.58
N ALA A 971 2.25 2.74 -27.69
CA ALA A 971 2.05 2.24 -29.04
C ALA A 971 3.03 1.12 -29.41
N ALA A 972 4.25 1.17 -28.89
CA ALA A 972 5.30 0.21 -29.21
C ALA A 972 5.14 -1.14 -28.52
N LYS A 973 4.47 -1.22 -27.37
CA LYS A 973 4.35 -2.46 -26.59
C LYS A 973 3.65 -3.59 -27.37
N ASP A 974 4.20 -4.80 -27.29
CA ASP A 974 3.54 -6.01 -27.80
C ASP A 974 2.30 -6.36 -26.98
N ARG A 975 1.35 -7.03 -27.62
CA ARG A 975 0.11 -7.50 -27.01
C ARG A 975 -0.14 -8.97 -27.31
N MET A 976 -0.84 -9.64 -26.42
CA MET A 976 -1.39 -10.96 -26.71
C MET A 976 -2.78 -11.15 -26.14
N VAL A 977 -3.55 -12.00 -26.81
CA VAL A 977 -4.77 -12.61 -26.29
C VAL A 977 -4.64 -14.13 -26.41
N ARG A 978 -5.06 -14.84 -25.37
CA ARG A 978 -5.17 -16.30 -25.35
C ARG A 978 -6.61 -16.68 -25.03
N ASP A 979 -7.17 -17.54 -25.88
CA ASP A 979 -8.45 -18.19 -25.69
C ASP A 979 -8.27 -19.72 -25.79
N GLY A 980 -8.48 -20.42 -24.67
CA GLY A 980 -8.25 -21.85 -24.57
C GLY A 980 -6.86 -22.29 -25.07
N ARG A 981 -6.84 -22.94 -26.25
CA ARG A 981 -5.63 -23.47 -26.91
C ARG A 981 -4.95 -22.49 -27.86
N PHE A 982 -5.64 -21.43 -28.30
CA PHE A 982 -5.09 -20.50 -29.29
C PHE A 982 -4.59 -19.23 -28.62
N LYS A 983 -3.41 -18.76 -29.06
CA LYS A 983 -2.79 -17.53 -28.60
C LYS A 983 -2.42 -16.67 -29.81
N LEU A 984 -2.93 -15.45 -29.85
CA LEU A 984 -2.54 -14.43 -30.82
C LEU A 984 -1.54 -13.47 -30.18
N VAL A 985 -0.44 -13.22 -30.89
CA VAL A 985 0.54 -12.19 -30.56
C VAL A 985 0.48 -11.08 -31.61
N PHE A 986 0.38 -9.84 -31.13
CA PHE A 986 0.36 -8.61 -31.92
C PHE A 986 1.63 -7.82 -31.60
N GLN A 987 2.46 -7.57 -32.61
CA GLN A 987 3.69 -6.79 -32.48
C GLN A 987 3.61 -5.56 -33.40
N PRO A 988 3.55 -4.34 -32.83
CA PRO A 988 3.48 -3.10 -33.61
C PRO A 988 4.70 -2.90 -34.51
N LEU A 989 4.48 -2.54 -35.77
CA LEU A 989 5.54 -2.17 -36.72
C LEU A 989 5.37 -0.70 -37.14
N GLU A 990 6.41 -0.10 -37.70
CA GLU A 990 6.33 1.23 -38.34
C GLU A 990 5.22 1.29 -39.40
N GLN A 991 4.94 0.15 -40.04
CA GLN A 991 3.85 -0.01 -41.00
C GLN A 991 2.97 -1.22 -40.61
N GLY A 992 1.89 -0.97 -39.88
CA GLY A 992 0.93 -2.00 -39.48
C GLY A 992 1.38 -2.80 -38.25
N ALA A 993 1.20 -4.12 -38.28
CA ALA A 993 1.59 -5.00 -37.19
C ALA A 993 1.93 -6.40 -37.71
N ARG A 994 2.85 -7.07 -37.03
CA ARG A 994 3.06 -8.51 -37.21
C ARG A 994 2.06 -9.26 -36.33
N LEU A 995 1.25 -10.10 -36.96
CA LEU A 995 0.31 -10.99 -36.30
C LEU A 995 0.84 -12.42 -36.39
N ALA A 996 0.91 -13.12 -35.26
CA ALA A 996 1.27 -14.53 -35.22
C ALA A 996 0.33 -15.29 -34.30
N LEU A 997 -0.16 -16.43 -34.76
CA LEU A 997 -1.11 -17.28 -34.05
C LEU A 997 -0.43 -18.59 -33.70
N TYR A 998 -0.59 -19.04 -32.45
CA TYR A 998 0.04 -20.25 -31.93
C TYR A 998 -0.99 -21.16 -31.26
N ASP A 999 -0.74 -22.46 -31.37
CA ASP A 999 -1.44 -23.49 -30.61
C ASP A 999 -0.63 -23.84 -29.37
N VAL A 1000 -0.97 -23.29 -28.21
CA VAL A 1000 -0.12 -23.40 -27.01
C VAL A 1000 -0.25 -24.75 -26.29
N ILE A 1001 -1.09 -25.66 -26.78
CA ILE A 1001 -1.15 -27.04 -26.29
C ILE A 1001 -0.14 -27.90 -27.04
N ASP A 1002 -0.15 -27.82 -28.38
CA ASP A 1002 0.73 -28.63 -29.23
C ASP A 1002 2.12 -27.97 -29.42
N ASP A 1003 2.19 -26.64 -29.31
CA ASP A 1003 3.39 -25.80 -29.39
C ASP A 1003 3.46 -24.83 -28.19
N PRO A 1004 3.73 -25.34 -26.96
CA PRO A 1004 3.73 -24.54 -25.73
C PRO A 1004 4.81 -23.45 -25.71
N ASP A 1005 5.82 -23.55 -26.56
CA ASP A 1005 6.88 -22.57 -26.73
C ASP A 1005 6.57 -21.53 -27.82
N CYS A 1006 5.42 -21.59 -28.50
CA CYS A 1006 5.05 -20.65 -29.57
C CYS A 1006 6.13 -20.50 -30.65
N ARG A 1007 6.67 -21.61 -31.18
CA ARG A 1007 7.71 -21.62 -32.22
C ARG A 1007 7.15 -21.64 -33.64
N HIS A 1008 5.91 -22.09 -33.82
CA HIS A 1008 5.31 -22.33 -35.12
C HIS A 1008 4.06 -21.47 -35.32
N ASP A 1009 4.17 -20.44 -36.18
CA ASP A 1009 3.03 -19.59 -36.54
C ASP A 1009 2.05 -20.35 -37.46
N ILE A 1010 0.81 -20.51 -37.00
CA ILE A 1010 -0.29 -21.17 -37.71
C ILE A 1010 -1.32 -20.17 -38.29
N SER A 1011 -1.04 -18.86 -38.24
CA SER A 1011 -1.93 -17.79 -38.71
C SER A 1011 -2.42 -18.00 -40.16
N GLY A 1012 -1.57 -18.55 -41.03
CA GLY A 1012 -1.89 -18.82 -42.44
C GLY A 1012 -2.96 -19.90 -42.66
N THR A 1013 -3.03 -20.91 -41.76
CA THR A 1013 -3.95 -22.06 -41.85
C THR A 1013 -5.22 -21.86 -41.02
N HIS A 1014 -5.17 -21.05 -39.97
CA HIS A 1014 -6.28 -20.80 -39.03
C HIS A 1014 -6.78 -19.36 -39.09
N ARG A 1015 -7.13 -18.89 -40.30
CA ARG A 1015 -7.53 -17.49 -40.54
C ARG A 1015 -8.78 -17.04 -39.78
N GLY A 1016 -9.73 -17.96 -39.52
CA GLY A 1016 -10.94 -17.67 -38.75
C GLY A 1016 -10.64 -17.34 -37.30
N GLU A 1017 -9.84 -18.18 -36.64
CA GLU A 1017 -9.38 -17.96 -35.26
C GLU A 1017 -8.54 -16.70 -35.14
N LEU A 1018 -7.63 -16.46 -36.11
CA LEU A 1018 -6.85 -15.23 -36.17
C LEU A 1018 -7.74 -13.98 -36.17
N ALA A 1019 -8.77 -13.94 -37.04
CA ALA A 1019 -9.68 -12.80 -37.15
C ALA A 1019 -10.52 -12.62 -35.88
N HIS A 1020 -10.99 -13.72 -35.27
CA HIS A 1020 -11.73 -13.69 -34.01
C HIS A 1020 -10.89 -13.11 -32.87
N LEU A 1021 -9.70 -13.67 -32.62
CA LEU A 1021 -8.82 -13.21 -31.56
C LEU A 1021 -8.32 -11.77 -31.78
N LEU A 1022 -8.10 -11.37 -33.03
CA LEU A 1022 -7.73 -10.00 -33.34
C LEU A 1022 -8.85 -9.02 -32.97
N ALA A 1023 -10.11 -9.37 -33.26
CA ALA A 1023 -11.27 -8.56 -32.89
C ALA A 1023 -11.42 -8.46 -31.36
N GLU A 1024 -11.24 -9.57 -30.63
CA GLU A 1024 -11.25 -9.59 -29.17
C GLU A 1024 -10.13 -8.71 -28.57
N LEU A 1025 -8.92 -8.79 -29.13
CA LEU A 1025 -7.79 -7.99 -28.68
C LEU A 1025 -8.03 -6.50 -28.94
N HIS A 1026 -8.56 -6.14 -30.12
CA HIS A 1026 -8.92 -4.76 -30.43
C HIS A 1026 -10.00 -4.23 -29.48
N ALA A 1027 -11.05 -5.02 -29.23
CA ALA A 1027 -12.11 -4.64 -28.30
C ALA A 1027 -11.55 -4.36 -26.90
N TRP A 1028 -10.66 -5.23 -26.39
CA TRP A 1028 -9.98 -5.02 -25.11
C TRP A 1028 -9.08 -3.77 -25.10
N MET A 1029 -8.42 -3.44 -26.21
CA MET A 1029 -7.57 -2.23 -26.30
C MET A 1029 -8.38 -0.93 -26.42
N GLU A 1030 -9.58 -0.98 -27.00
CA GLU A 1030 -10.46 0.18 -27.19
C GLU A 1030 -11.29 0.52 -25.94
N GLU A 1031 -11.30 -0.35 -24.92
CA GLU A 1031 -11.97 -0.08 -23.65
C GLU A 1031 -11.44 1.20 -22.99
N ARG A 1032 -12.32 2.19 -22.80
CA ARG A 1032 -11.94 3.52 -22.32
C ARG A 1032 -11.44 3.48 -20.87
N PRO A 1033 -10.44 4.33 -20.52
CA PRO A 1033 -10.02 4.51 -19.14
C PRO A 1033 -11.18 4.94 -18.24
N LEU A 1034 -11.07 4.67 -16.93
CA LEU A 1034 -11.98 5.29 -15.97
C LEU A 1034 -11.88 6.83 -16.07
N PRO A 1035 -13.02 7.56 -16.07
CA PRO A 1035 -13.03 9.01 -16.27
C PRO A 1035 -12.07 9.72 -15.30
N ALA A 1036 -11.36 10.73 -15.80
CA ALA A 1036 -10.41 11.50 -15.02
C ALA A 1036 -11.11 12.24 -13.86
N ARG A 1037 -10.40 12.44 -12.73
CA ARG A 1037 -10.78 13.51 -11.80
C ARG A 1037 -10.70 14.84 -12.57
N PRO A 1038 -11.70 15.73 -12.50
CA PRO A 1038 -11.52 17.11 -12.90
C PRO A 1038 -10.26 17.66 -12.23
N THR A 1039 -9.25 18.03 -13.00
CA THR A 1039 -8.06 18.66 -12.44
C THR A 1039 -8.41 20.09 -12.08
N ALA A 1040 -8.06 20.52 -10.87
CA ALA A 1040 -8.19 21.92 -10.43
C ALA A 1040 -7.39 22.91 -11.31
N ALA A 1041 -6.54 22.42 -12.21
CA ALA A 1041 -5.74 23.19 -13.16
C ALA A 1041 -6.50 23.57 -14.45
N ALA A 1042 -7.60 22.89 -14.81
CA ALA A 1042 -8.36 23.18 -16.02
C ALA A 1042 -9.33 24.38 -15.87
N VAL A 1043 -9.54 24.89 -14.65
CA VAL A 1043 -10.48 26.01 -14.37
C VAL A 1043 -9.80 27.40 -14.48
N ALA A 1044 -8.51 27.46 -14.81
CA ALA A 1044 -7.78 28.74 -14.89
C ALA A 1044 -7.75 29.36 -16.30
N HIS A 1045 -8.21 28.66 -17.33
CA HIS A 1045 -8.17 29.15 -18.71
C HIS A 1045 -9.42 28.79 -19.50
N GLU A 1046 -10.59 29.23 -19.05
CA GLU A 1046 -11.76 29.43 -19.91
C GLU A 1046 -12.79 30.31 -19.17
N HIS A 1047 -12.58 31.61 -19.28
CA HIS A 1047 -13.59 32.68 -19.21
C HIS A 1047 -13.03 33.84 -20.06
N PRO A 1048 -13.85 34.61 -20.78
CA PRO A 1048 -15.26 34.93 -20.49
C PRO A 1048 -16.26 33.87 -20.92
#